data_AF-A0AAD1X5S3-F1
#
_entry.id   AF-A0AAD1X5S3-F1
#
_cell.length_a   1.000
_cell.length_b   1.000
_cell.length_c   1.000
_cell.angle_alpha   90.00
_cell.angle_beta   90.00
_cell.angle_gamma   90.00
#
_symmetry.space_group_name_H-M   'P 1'
#
loop_
_entity.id
_entity.type
_entity.pdbx_description
1 polymer ?
#
loop_
_entity_poly.entity_id
_entity_poly.type
_entity_poly.pdbx_seq_one_letter_code
_entity_poly.pdbx_strand_id
1 'polypeptide(L)'
;MSYSYSTKQYDAGGLKSKVNHHEFLEVRDGPEEYAGFDLERFKGGLMDKFVRDTEDIANENDRIKSDALTRIDEYERNNINEREFEMGEGSLSFQRKTISEKVSSTNQEFDRSTKEAASEKRRLREEMADLEDALRKVRDELAETELENQNFQTIINAFEDIQGQQRDAEMNAVRTVNTDLKDQISKLEHELNFAGGATDTLNMKFGLEEKYSSAKGDFENFISEAEEGKKRIDDELANLRHKISQKKNENNVLHKDVNDNESQINKLNDEITRLSRDIEQLKKKNENNIKSLEDDRSRAENDLIDTNKKTADLKHEIAKLKILIEKTRNEIDYLTSEKDKARGQGYQRKIDEFNNVITESERRTKKLKDELGTLNNEWKDKVTKTSKLASSSIGRGEGEEVAKRIRLLTTELNNKNKELESLRSQKSTLEREVADDGSGLDDKINKQRDQLDELNRKYLASLEEKNGINEELTEQVRKLLDLNFVIQKNSEQIAIAKQEIEFLRKEIEQKSKLVGDLEYEVEQRRNLIIDLREEIAEKNLIIDELEQPRDEIDTIEMLIKEKDDIIRELEAQIRNRSIRTKSTIKETIRVESSSSGFTPDSGDNVDVMLHDYIQGAEHSIPFKKLGGGHYMFGTKKIYAKIMNGNLVVKVGGGFMSIEEFIEAYGESELEKVKNRRAKGLDIFDGSSRGSPKGRY
;
A
#
# COMPACT_ATOMS: atom_id res chain seq x y z
N MET A 1 18.66 38.12 -36.50
CA MET A 1 18.54 36.66 -36.63
C MET A 1 17.11 36.29 -36.26
N SER A 2 16.43 35.55 -37.15
CA SER A 2 14.98 35.32 -37.16
C SER A 2 14.53 34.42 -36.01
N TYR A 3 13.47 34.83 -35.30
CA TYR A 3 12.77 34.05 -34.28
C TYR A 3 11.63 33.24 -34.94
N SER A 4 11.55 31.95 -34.63
CA SER A 4 10.42 31.08 -34.95
C SER A 4 9.82 30.55 -33.65
N TYR A 5 8.63 31.06 -33.29
CA TYR A 5 7.80 30.51 -32.22
C TYR A 5 6.89 29.44 -32.82
N SER A 6 7.00 28.20 -32.34
CA SER A 6 6.05 27.12 -32.64
C SER A 6 5.11 26.95 -31.45
N THR A 7 3.91 27.52 -31.57
CA THR A 7 2.77 27.30 -30.68
C THR A 7 2.01 26.08 -31.17
N LYS A 8 2.13 24.94 -30.47
CA LYS A 8 1.20 23.82 -30.61
C LYS A 8 0.06 23.99 -29.62
N GLN A 9 -1.11 24.38 -30.14
CA GLN A 9 -2.39 24.26 -29.45
C GLN A 9 -2.71 22.77 -29.26
N TYR A 10 -3.01 22.37 -28.03
CA TYR A 10 -3.63 21.09 -27.74
C TYR A 10 -5.14 21.20 -28.01
N ASP A 11 -5.62 20.38 -28.94
CA ASP A 11 -7.02 20.21 -29.27
C ASP A 11 -7.66 19.23 -28.27
N ALA A 12 -8.49 19.74 -27.36
CA ALA A 12 -9.14 18.98 -26.30
C ALA A 12 -10.53 18.44 -26.72
N GLY A 13 -10.65 17.98 -27.97
CA GLY A 13 -11.93 17.56 -28.56
C GLY A 13 -11.82 16.28 -29.37
N GLY A 14 -11.50 15.14 -28.74
CA GLY A 14 -11.32 13.91 -29.52
C GLY A 14 -11.32 12.60 -28.76
N LEU A 15 -12.17 12.42 -27.74
CA LEU A 15 -12.49 11.09 -27.19
C LEU A 15 -13.85 11.11 -26.48
N LYS A 16 -14.91 11.12 -27.29
CA LYS A 16 -16.25 10.66 -26.90
C LYS A 16 -16.78 9.74 -28.00
N SER A 17 -16.24 8.53 -28.12
CA SER A 17 -16.99 7.46 -28.75
C SER A 17 -17.94 6.88 -27.71
N LYS A 18 -19.23 7.18 -27.88
CA LYS A 18 -20.30 6.48 -27.19
C LYS A 18 -20.25 5.01 -27.66
N VAL A 19 -19.87 4.11 -26.77
CA VAL A 19 -20.15 2.68 -26.94
C VAL A 19 -21.65 2.52 -26.69
N ASN A 20 -22.41 2.30 -27.76
CA ASN A 20 -23.82 1.92 -27.69
C ASN A 20 -23.88 0.49 -27.12
N HIS A 21 -24.26 0.36 -25.85
CA HIS A 21 -24.46 -0.93 -25.18
C HIS A 21 -25.80 -1.61 -25.52
N HIS A 22 -26.41 -1.33 -26.68
CA HIS A 22 -27.76 -1.83 -27.00
C HIS A 22 -27.86 -2.80 -28.17
N GLU A 23 -26.75 -3.39 -28.64
CA GLU A 23 -26.77 -4.28 -29.81
C GLU A 23 -26.16 -5.67 -29.57
N PHE A 24 -26.17 -6.17 -28.32
CA PHE A 24 -25.57 -7.48 -27.99
C PHE A 24 -26.54 -8.49 -27.32
N LEU A 25 -27.84 -8.27 -27.43
CA LEU A 25 -28.86 -9.22 -26.96
C LEU A 25 -29.88 -9.50 -28.07
N GLU A 26 -29.40 -10.01 -29.21
CA GLU A 26 -30.22 -10.93 -29.99
C GLU A 26 -29.92 -12.34 -29.49
N VAL A 27 -30.88 -12.91 -28.78
CA VAL A 27 -30.93 -14.32 -28.40
C VAL A 27 -30.95 -15.13 -29.69
N ARG A 28 -29.80 -15.69 -30.06
CA ARG A 28 -29.68 -16.70 -31.12
C ARG A 28 -29.77 -18.07 -30.46
N ASP A 29 -30.92 -18.71 -30.63
CA ASP A 29 -31.18 -20.09 -30.23
C ASP A 29 -30.41 -21.05 -31.15
N GLY A 30 -29.42 -21.75 -30.60
CA GLY A 30 -28.71 -22.83 -31.28
C GLY A 30 -27.43 -23.28 -30.53
N PRO A 31 -27.41 -24.47 -29.90
CA PRO A 31 -26.25 -24.95 -29.14
C PRO A 31 -25.10 -25.52 -30.00
N GLU A 32 -25.13 -25.38 -31.34
CA GLU A 32 -24.16 -26.03 -32.24
C GLU A 32 -23.07 -25.09 -32.82
N GLU A 33 -23.08 -23.79 -32.54
CA GLU A 33 -22.08 -22.82 -33.06
C GLU A 33 -21.02 -22.35 -32.03
N TYR A 34 -20.86 -23.03 -30.90
CA TYR A 34 -19.77 -22.76 -29.93
C TYR A 34 -18.44 -23.44 -30.28
N ALA A 35 -18.37 -24.18 -31.39
CA ALA A 35 -17.14 -24.81 -31.88
C ALA A 35 -16.29 -23.81 -32.68
N GLY A 36 -15.64 -22.88 -31.99
CA GLY A 36 -14.66 -22.01 -32.64
C GLY A 36 -14.25 -20.74 -31.90
N PHE A 37 -14.39 -20.68 -30.57
CA PHE A 37 -13.64 -19.66 -29.84
C PHE A 37 -12.16 -20.06 -29.86
N ASP A 38 -11.43 -19.52 -30.84
CA ASP A 38 -10.01 -19.75 -31.06
C ASP A 38 -9.21 -19.17 -29.89
N LEU A 39 -9.11 -19.98 -28.84
CA LEU A 39 -8.42 -19.67 -27.60
C LEU A 39 -6.94 -19.36 -27.85
N GLU A 40 -6.34 -19.94 -28.90
CA GLU A 40 -4.98 -19.62 -29.30
C GLU A 40 -4.87 -18.21 -29.86
N ARG A 41 -5.82 -17.78 -30.69
CA ARG A 41 -5.84 -16.41 -31.21
C ARG A 41 -6.08 -15.37 -30.10
N PHE A 42 -6.94 -15.68 -29.13
CA PHE A 42 -7.14 -14.82 -27.96
C PHE A 42 -5.89 -14.77 -27.07
N LYS A 43 -5.29 -15.92 -26.77
CA LYS A 43 -4.05 -16.01 -25.99
C LYS A 43 -2.89 -15.29 -26.68
N GLY A 44 -2.76 -15.42 -28.00
CA GLY A 44 -1.78 -14.70 -28.82
C GLY A 44 -1.98 -13.19 -28.76
N GLY A 45 -3.22 -12.71 -28.92
CA GLY A 45 -3.53 -11.27 -28.82
C GLY A 45 -3.24 -10.69 -27.43
N LEU A 46 -3.51 -11.46 -26.37
CA LEU A 46 -3.23 -11.04 -25.01
C LEU A 46 -1.73 -11.00 -24.73
N MET A 47 -0.98 -11.97 -25.26
CA MET A 47 0.47 -12.03 -25.08
C MET A 47 1.18 -10.92 -25.86
N ASP A 48 0.74 -10.63 -27.09
CA ASP A 48 1.26 -9.50 -27.88
C ASP A 48 1.01 -8.16 -27.19
N LYS A 49 -0.15 -7.99 -26.55
CA LYS A 49 -0.44 -6.80 -25.74
C LYS A 49 0.49 -6.71 -24.54
N PHE A 50 0.70 -7.83 -23.85
CA PHE A 50 1.57 -7.87 -22.67
C PHE A 50 3.04 -7.56 -23.01
N VAL A 51 3.53 -8.06 -24.16
CA VAL A 51 4.87 -7.76 -24.65
C VAL A 51 5.02 -6.28 -24.98
N ARG A 52 4.04 -5.67 -25.69
CA ARG A 52 4.06 -4.23 -25.99
C ARG A 52 4.04 -3.38 -24.72
N ASP A 53 3.13 -3.68 -23.80
CA ASP A 53 3.03 -2.94 -22.53
C ASP A 53 4.34 -3.04 -21.72
N THR A 54 5.03 -4.19 -21.78
CA THR A 54 6.33 -4.39 -21.13
C THR A 54 7.46 -3.60 -21.81
N GLU A 55 7.47 -3.55 -23.14
CA GLU A 55 8.43 -2.74 -23.91
C GLU A 55 8.22 -1.24 -23.69
N ASP A 56 6.97 -0.77 -23.63
CA ASP A 56 6.65 0.63 -23.37
C ASP A 56 7.11 1.06 -21.96
N ILE A 57 6.91 0.21 -20.95
CA ILE A 57 7.41 0.44 -19.59
C ILE A 57 8.95 0.48 -19.56
N ALA A 58 9.62 -0.42 -20.29
CA ALA A 58 11.08 -0.43 -20.36
C ALA A 58 11.62 0.85 -21.02
N ASN A 59 11.01 1.27 -22.13
CA ASN A 59 11.37 2.50 -22.84
C ASN A 59 11.16 3.76 -21.98
N GLU A 60 10.08 3.81 -21.20
CA GLU A 60 9.83 4.94 -20.30
C GLU A 60 10.81 4.96 -19.12
N ASN A 61 11.17 3.80 -18.57
CA ASN A 61 12.22 3.71 -17.55
C ASN A 61 13.59 4.18 -18.08
N ASP A 62 13.95 3.82 -19.32
CA ASP A 62 15.20 4.28 -19.94
C ASP A 62 15.19 5.80 -20.18
N ARG A 63 14.03 6.36 -20.57
CA ARG A 63 13.86 7.83 -20.67
C ARG A 63 14.03 8.52 -19.32
N ILE A 64 13.38 8.03 -18.27
CA ILE A 64 13.48 8.60 -16.91
C ILE A 64 14.93 8.53 -16.42
N LYS A 65 15.62 7.41 -16.66
CA LYS A 65 17.03 7.24 -16.31
C LYS A 65 17.94 8.21 -17.06
N SER A 66 17.71 8.38 -18.36
CA SER A 66 18.45 9.34 -19.19
C SER A 66 18.23 10.80 -18.74
N ASP A 67 16.98 11.17 -18.41
CA ASP A 67 16.65 12.51 -17.91
C ASP A 67 17.28 12.77 -16.53
N ALA A 68 17.28 11.76 -15.66
CA ALA A 68 17.95 11.83 -14.37
C ALA A 68 19.47 11.99 -14.50
N LEU A 69 20.12 11.23 -15.38
CA LEU A 69 21.56 11.37 -15.66
C LEU A 69 21.88 12.75 -16.24
N THR A 70 21.07 13.25 -17.16
CA THR A 70 21.25 14.59 -17.74
C THR A 70 21.16 15.67 -16.67
N ARG A 71 20.20 15.57 -15.75
CA ARG A 71 20.09 16.50 -14.61
C ARG A 71 21.27 16.41 -13.66
N ILE A 72 21.78 15.21 -13.39
CA ILE A 72 22.98 15.03 -12.57
C ILE A 72 24.18 15.72 -13.24
N ASP A 73 24.38 15.51 -14.54
CA ASP A 73 25.45 16.17 -15.31
C ASP A 73 25.31 17.70 -15.31
N GLU A 74 24.09 18.23 -15.45
CA GLU A 74 23.81 19.66 -15.34
C GLU A 74 24.14 20.21 -13.94
N TYR A 75 23.76 19.49 -12.89
CA TYR A 75 24.10 19.85 -11.52
C TYR A 75 25.61 19.80 -11.26
N GLU A 76 26.31 18.82 -11.81
CA GLU A 76 27.77 18.73 -11.68
C GLU A 76 28.48 19.84 -12.44
N ARG A 77 28.07 20.16 -13.68
CA ARG A 77 28.62 21.29 -14.44
C ARG A 77 28.39 22.63 -13.74
N ASN A 78 27.20 22.84 -13.17
CA ASN A 78 26.87 24.08 -12.46
C ASN A 78 27.62 24.19 -11.12
N ASN A 79 27.86 23.08 -10.42
CA ASN A 79 28.64 23.07 -9.17
C ASN A 79 30.16 23.13 -9.37
N ILE A 80 30.69 22.70 -10.52
CA ILE A 80 32.13 22.84 -10.83
C ILE A 80 32.48 24.32 -11.04
N ASN A 81 31.58 25.13 -11.57
CA ASN A 81 31.79 26.58 -11.71
C ASN A 81 31.73 27.35 -10.39
N GLU A 82 31.08 26.83 -9.34
CA GLU A 82 31.07 27.45 -8.00
C GLU A 82 32.28 27.08 -7.13
N ARG A 83 33.10 26.09 -7.54
CA ARG A 83 34.22 25.57 -6.74
C ARG A 83 35.55 26.31 -6.90
N GLU A 84 35.59 27.38 -7.70
CA GLU A 84 36.76 28.26 -7.77
C GLU A 84 36.82 29.33 -6.66
N PHE A 85 35.86 29.39 -5.74
CA PHE A 85 35.94 30.29 -4.58
C PHE A 85 36.06 29.57 -3.24
N GLU A 86 37.27 29.71 -2.70
CA GLU A 86 37.75 29.42 -1.34
C GLU A 86 36.65 29.24 -0.28
N MET A 87 36.51 28.02 0.25
CA MET A 87 36.08 27.75 1.63
C MET A 87 36.56 26.36 2.07
N GLY A 88 37.08 26.28 3.30
CA GLY A 88 37.98 25.22 3.79
C GLY A 88 37.54 23.76 3.61
N GLU A 89 38.49 22.95 3.15
CA GLU A 89 38.34 21.56 2.69
C GLU A 89 37.87 20.53 3.76
N GLY A 90 37.95 20.85 5.04
CA GLY A 90 37.73 19.86 6.12
C GLY A 90 36.26 19.49 6.38
N SER A 91 35.34 20.45 6.30
CA SER A 91 33.94 20.21 6.72
C SER A 91 33.04 19.68 5.60
N LEU A 92 33.29 20.10 4.36
CA LEU A 92 32.54 19.65 3.17
C LEU A 92 32.87 18.22 2.77
N SER A 93 34.12 17.79 3.00
CA SER A 93 34.57 16.42 2.77
C SER A 93 33.77 15.41 3.61
N PHE A 94 33.57 15.71 4.90
CA PHE A 94 32.84 14.82 5.81
C PHE A 94 31.35 14.72 5.46
N GLN A 95 30.72 15.85 5.11
CA GLN A 95 29.31 15.85 4.68
C GLN A 95 29.12 15.12 3.34
N ARG A 96 30.03 15.30 2.37
CA ARG A 96 30.00 14.53 1.10
C ARG A 96 30.18 13.04 1.34
N LYS A 97 31.10 12.65 2.22
CA LYS A 97 31.30 11.24 2.57
C LYS A 97 30.05 10.64 3.22
N THR A 98 29.43 11.36 4.15
CA THR A 98 28.20 10.91 4.82
C THR A 98 27.02 10.79 3.84
N ILE A 99 26.85 11.75 2.93
CA ILE A 99 25.79 11.69 1.91
C ILE A 99 26.06 10.55 0.93
N SER A 100 27.31 10.39 0.48
CA SER A 100 27.71 9.31 -0.43
C SER A 100 27.52 7.93 0.20
N GLU A 101 27.81 7.76 1.50
CA GLU A 101 27.57 6.52 2.24
C GLU A 101 26.07 6.24 2.37
N LYS A 102 25.25 7.25 2.65
CA LYS A 102 23.79 7.10 2.68
C LYS A 102 23.21 6.72 1.32
N VAL A 103 23.61 7.40 0.23
CA VAL A 103 23.16 7.08 -1.13
C VAL A 103 23.62 5.68 -1.55
N SER A 104 24.85 5.29 -1.19
CA SER A 104 25.35 3.94 -1.46
C SER A 104 24.56 2.88 -0.69
N SER A 105 24.19 3.15 0.56
CA SER A 105 23.38 2.25 1.38
C SER A 105 21.97 2.10 0.81
N THR A 106 21.32 3.20 0.44
CA THR A 106 19.98 3.16 -0.16
C THR A 106 19.96 2.47 -1.51
N ASN A 107 21.00 2.65 -2.33
CA ASN A 107 21.12 1.91 -3.60
C ASN A 107 21.32 0.41 -3.37
N GLN A 108 22.10 0.01 -2.36
CA GLN A 108 22.24 -1.41 -2.00
C GLN A 108 20.93 -2.02 -1.51
N GLU A 109 20.14 -1.29 -0.71
CA GLU A 109 18.82 -1.74 -0.28
C GLU A 109 17.85 -1.86 -1.45
N PHE A 110 17.86 -0.89 -2.38
CA PHE A 110 17.05 -0.94 -3.58
C PHE A 110 17.44 -2.12 -4.49
N ASP A 111 18.74 -2.34 -4.72
CA ASP A 111 19.24 -3.48 -5.50
C ASP A 111 18.90 -4.83 -4.84
N ARG A 112 18.88 -4.88 -3.50
CA ARG A 112 18.47 -6.07 -2.77
C ARG A 112 16.97 -6.31 -2.90
N SER A 113 16.15 -5.29 -2.70
CA SER A 113 14.69 -5.38 -2.83
C SER A 113 14.26 -5.75 -4.25
N THR A 114 14.91 -5.19 -5.27
CA THR A 114 14.63 -5.55 -6.67
C THR A 114 15.06 -6.98 -7.01
N LYS A 115 16.17 -7.48 -6.45
CA LYS A 115 16.57 -8.89 -6.59
C LYS A 115 15.60 -9.84 -5.88
N GLU A 116 15.16 -9.50 -4.68
CA GLU A 116 14.17 -10.28 -3.92
C GLU A 116 12.85 -10.33 -4.68
N ALA A 117 12.34 -9.19 -5.19
CA ALA A 117 11.14 -9.14 -6.03
C ALA A 117 11.29 -9.94 -7.34
N ALA A 118 12.46 -9.91 -7.98
CA ALA A 118 12.73 -10.71 -9.17
C ALA A 118 12.77 -12.22 -8.87
N SER A 119 13.31 -12.61 -7.71
CA SER A 119 13.33 -14.01 -7.27
C SER A 119 11.93 -14.52 -6.94
N GLU A 120 11.10 -13.70 -6.29
CA GLU A 120 9.72 -14.04 -5.97
C GLU A 120 8.87 -14.15 -7.24
N LYS A 121 9.05 -13.22 -8.19
CA LYS A 121 8.40 -13.31 -9.51
C LYS A 121 8.79 -14.58 -10.26
N ARG A 122 10.03 -15.06 -10.12
CA ARG A 122 10.49 -16.32 -10.71
C ARG A 122 9.83 -17.52 -10.02
N ARG A 123 9.76 -17.51 -8.69
CA ARG A 123 9.08 -18.54 -7.89
C ARG A 123 7.61 -18.68 -8.27
N LEU A 124 6.89 -17.56 -8.36
CA LEU A 124 5.48 -17.56 -8.77
C LEU A 124 5.27 -18.07 -10.21
N ARG A 125 6.20 -17.80 -11.13
CA ARG A 125 6.14 -18.35 -12.50
C ARG A 125 6.34 -19.86 -12.53
N GLU A 126 7.20 -20.38 -11.66
CA GLU A 126 7.43 -21.83 -11.51
C GLU A 126 6.19 -22.51 -10.92
N GLU A 127 5.60 -21.93 -9.86
CA GLU A 127 4.33 -22.43 -9.30
C GLU A 127 3.18 -22.38 -10.31
N MET A 128 3.09 -21.32 -11.13
CA MET A 128 2.10 -21.26 -12.21
C MET A 128 2.33 -22.35 -13.28
N ALA A 129 3.58 -22.63 -13.63
CA ALA A 129 3.90 -23.69 -14.59
C ALA A 129 3.52 -25.08 -14.04
N ASP A 130 3.81 -25.34 -12.76
CA ASP A 130 3.43 -26.59 -12.09
C ASP A 130 1.90 -26.75 -12.02
N LEU A 131 1.16 -25.67 -11.77
CA LEU A 131 -0.31 -25.68 -11.80
C LEU A 131 -0.87 -25.90 -13.20
N GLU A 132 -0.27 -25.30 -14.24
CA GLU A 132 -0.67 -25.53 -15.63
C GLU A 132 -0.45 -27.01 -16.04
N ASP A 133 0.67 -27.61 -15.62
CA ASP A 133 0.95 -29.02 -15.87
C ASP A 133 0.01 -29.95 -15.09
N ALA A 134 -0.35 -29.60 -13.85
CA ALA A 134 -1.35 -30.33 -13.08
C ALA A 134 -2.74 -30.26 -13.74
N LEU A 135 -3.15 -29.09 -14.22
CA LEU A 135 -4.41 -28.90 -14.95
C LEU A 135 -4.45 -29.70 -16.26
N ARG A 136 -3.32 -29.79 -16.97
CA ARG A 136 -3.21 -30.65 -18.16
C ARG A 136 -3.43 -32.12 -17.81
N LYS A 137 -2.78 -32.63 -16.77
CA LYS A 137 -2.96 -34.02 -16.32
C LYS A 137 -4.41 -34.32 -15.96
N VAL A 138 -5.05 -33.44 -15.18
CA VAL A 138 -6.48 -33.61 -14.82
C VAL A 138 -7.37 -33.59 -16.06
N ARG A 139 -7.06 -32.77 -17.07
CA ARG A 139 -7.80 -32.73 -18.33
C ARG A 139 -7.63 -34.02 -19.15
N ASP A 140 -6.42 -34.57 -19.17
CA ASP A 140 -6.14 -35.84 -19.84
C ASP A 140 -6.85 -37.02 -19.14
N GLU A 141 -6.81 -37.06 -17.80
CA GLU A 141 -7.57 -38.02 -16.98
C GLU A 141 -9.08 -37.90 -17.23
N LEU A 142 -9.62 -36.68 -17.29
CA LEU A 142 -11.03 -36.46 -17.61
C LEU A 142 -11.38 -37.00 -19.00
N ALA A 143 -10.56 -36.72 -20.02
CA ALA A 143 -10.77 -37.22 -21.37
C ALA A 143 -10.72 -38.76 -21.42
N GLU A 144 -9.84 -39.40 -20.64
CA GLU A 144 -9.77 -40.85 -20.51
C GLU A 144 -11.06 -41.42 -19.88
N THR A 145 -11.53 -40.82 -18.78
CA THR A 145 -12.79 -41.25 -18.14
C THR A 145 -14.02 -41.03 -19.02
N GLU A 146 -14.05 -39.97 -19.84
CA GLU A 146 -15.11 -39.74 -20.82
C GLU A 146 -15.12 -40.85 -21.90
N LEU A 147 -13.94 -41.26 -22.37
CA LEU A 147 -13.80 -42.34 -23.34
C LEU A 147 -14.20 -43.70 -22.73
N GLU A 148 -13.85 -43.95 -21.47
CA GLU A 148 -14.33 -45.12 -20.72
C GLU A 148 -15.86 -45.13 -20.58
N ASN A 149 -16.46 -43.98 -20.25
CA ASN A 149 -17.92 -43.85 -20.16
C ASN A 149 -18.62 -44.11 -21.50
N GLN A 150 -18.06 -43.64 -22.62
CA GLN A 150 -18.57 -43.97 -23.96
C GLN A 150 -18.46 -45.47 -24.27
N ASN A 151 -17.36 -46.11 -23.86
CA ASN A 151 -17.20 -47.56 -23.98
C ASN A 151 -18.23 -48.32 -23.15
N PHE A 152 -18.47 -47.91 -21.89
CA PHE A 152 -19.51 -48.50 -21.04
C PHE A 152 -20.89 -48.34 -21.65
N GLN A 153 -21.22 -47.17 -22.20
CA GLN A 153 -22.51 -46.97 -22.87
C GLN A 153 -22.68 -47.89 -24.08
N THR A 154 -21.60 -48.11 -24.84
CA THR A 154 -21.60 -49.05 -25.97
C THR A 154 -21.82 -50.49 -25.50
N ILE A 155 -21.22 -50.89 -24.37
CA ILE A 155 -21.42 -52.21 -23.76
C ILE A 155 -22.87 -52.37 -23.26
N ILE A 156 -23.44 -51.33 -22.63
CA ILE A 156 -24.82 -51.33 -22.15
C ILE A 156 -25.78 -51.53 -23.34
N ASN A 157 -25.62 -50.76 -24.42
CA ASN A 157 -26.46 -50.89 -25.61
C ASN A 157 -26.36 -52.31 -26.22
N ALA A 158 -25.16 -52.87 -26.32
CA ALA A 158 -24.96 -54.24 -26.81
C ALA A 158 -25.62 -55.29 -25.90
N PHE A 159 -25.62 -55.08 -24.59
CA PHE A 159 -26.29 -55.97 -23.64
C PHE A 159 -27.81 -55.91 -23.76
N GLU A 160 -28.38 -54.73 -23.95
CA GLU A 160 -29.82 -54.55 -24.21
C GLU A 160 -30.26 -55.26 -25.49
N ASP A 161 -29.46 -55.16 -26.56
CA ASP A 161 -29.70 -55.86 -27.83
C ASP A 161 -29.68 -57.39 -27.65
N ILE A 162 -28.70 -57.92 -26.91
CA ILE A 162 -28.61 -59.36 -26.61
C ILE A 162 -29.83 -59.82 -25.81
N GLN A 163 -30.26 -59.06 -24.80
CA GLN A 163 -31.46 -59.39 -24.04
C GLN A 163 -32.72 -59.38 -24.93
N GLY A 164 -32.82 -58.43 -25.86
CA GLY A 164 -33.91 -58.38 -26.84
C GLY A 164 -33.95 -59.65 -27.68
N GLN A 165 -32.82 -60.02 -28.27
CA GLN A 165 -32.69 -61.24 -29.08
C GLN A 165 -33.00 -62.51 -28.28
N GLN A 166 -32.57 -62.59 -27.02
CA GLN A 166 -32.87 -63.72 -26.15
C GLN A 166 -34.39 -63.85 -25.90
N ARG A 167 -35.07 -62.74 -25.57
CA ARG A 167 -36.54 -62.76 -25.37
C ARG A 167 -37.28 -63.20 -26.63
N ASP A 168 -36.84 -62.75 -27.80
CA ASP A 168 -37.44 -63.14 -29.07
C ASP A 168 -37.21 -64.63 -29.38
N ALA A 169 -36.01 -65.14 -29.12
CA ALA A 169 -35.69 -66.56 -29.27
C ALA A 169 -36.51 -67.45 -28.32
N GLU A 170 -36.65 -67.05 -27.05
CA GLU A 170 -37.48 -67.73 -26.05
C GLU A 170 -38.96 -67.72 -26.48
N MET A 171 -39.48 -66.58 -26.95
CA MET A 171 -40.86 -66.48 -27.43
C MET A 171 -41.11 -67.38 -28.64
N ASN A 172 -40.16 -67.47 -29.57
CA ASN A 172 -40.26 -68.35 -30.73
C ASN A 172 -40.22 -69.83 -30.32
N ALA A 173 -39.33 -70.23 -29.41
CA ALA A 173 -39.28 -71.60 -28.90
C ALA A 173 -40.59 -72.01 -28.21
N VAL A 174 -41.18 -71.12 -27.40
CA VAL A 174 -42.48 -71.36 -26.76
C VAL A 174 -43.60 -71.54 -27.80
N ARG A 175 -43.60 -70.75 -28.88
CA ARG A 175 -44.58 -70.91 -29.97
C ARG A 175 -44.45 -72.28 -30.65
N THR A 176 -43.23 -72.71 -30.95
CA THR A 176 -42.97 -74.02 -31.59
C THR A 176 -43.43 -75.19 -30.72
N VAL A 177 -43.12 -75.16 -29.41
CA VAL A 177 -43.57 -76.21 -28.47
C VAL A 177 -45.10 -76.24 -28.38
N ASN A 178 -45.76 -75.09 -28.38
CA ASN A 178 -47.22 -75.01 -28.31
C ASN A 178 -47.89 -75.56 -29.58
N THR A 179 -47.30 -75.35 -30.77
CA THR A 179 -47.78 -75.98 -32.00
C THR A 179 -47.60 -77.50 -31.99
N ASP A 180 -46.44 -78.01 -31.56
CA ASP A 180 -46.20 -79.45 -31.47
C ASP A 180 -47.16 -80.14 -30.49
N LEU A 181 -47.42 -79.51 -29.34
CA LEU A 181 -48.39 -80.02 -28.37
C LEU A 181 -49.82 -80.06 -28.93
N LYS A 182 -50.23 -79.04 -29.70
CA LYS A 182 -51.54 -79.05 -30.38
C LYS A 182 -51.63 -80.20 -31.38
N ASP A 183 -50.59 -80.43 -32.17
CA ASP A 183 -50.56 -81.51 -33.15
C ASP A 183 -50.60 -82.89 -32.49
N GLN A 184 -49.91 -83.06 -31.36
CA GLN A 184 -49.97 -84.30 -30.57
C GLN A 184 -51.36 -84.52 -29.96
N ILE A 185 -51.99 -83.47 -29.42
CA ILE A 185 -53.36 -83.55 -28.89
C ILE A 185 -54.34 -83.94 -30.00
N SER A 186 -54.25 -83.34 -31.19
CA SER A 186 -55.11 -83.70 -32.32
C SER A 186 -54.90 -85.13 -32.81
N LYS A 187 -53.67 -85.67 -32.75
CA LYS A 187 -53.40 -87.10 -33.05
C LYS A 187 -54.02 -88.03 -32.01
N LEU A 188 -53.88 -87.71 -30.72
CA LEU A 188 -54.49 -88.49 -29.65
C LEU A 188 -56.01 -88.45 -29.69
N GLU A 189 -56.61 -87.30 -30.04
CA GLU A 189 -58.05 -87.17 -30.28
C GLU A 189 -58.53 -88.02 -31.48
N HIS A 190 -57.69 -88.18 -32.51
CA HIS A 190 -57.98 -89.03 -33.66
C HIS A 190 -57.85 -90.53 -33.33
N GLU A 191 -56.89 -90.93 -32.50
CA GLU A 191 -56.71 -92.32 -32.06
C GLU A 191 -57.80 -92.77 -31.09
N LEU A 192 -58.25 -91.87 -30.21
CA LEU A 192 -59.37 -92.11 -29.29
C LEU A 192 -60.68 -92.40 -30.06
N ASN A 193 -60.86 -91.83 -31.24
CA ASN A 193 -62.04 -92.06 -32.09
C ASN A 193 -61.98 -93.36 -32.91
N PHE A 194 -60.84 -94.06 -32.96
CA PHE A 194 -60.66 -95.27 -33.79
C PHE A 194 -60.69 -96.58 -32.98
N ALA A 195 -60.51 -96.53 -31.65
CA ALA A 195 -60.47 -97.71 -30.78
C ALA A 195 -61.86 -98.08 -30.19
N GLY A 196 -62.83 -98.33 -31.07
CA GLY A 196 -64.19 -98.74 -30.69
C GLY A 196 -64.72 -99.86 -31.59
N GLY A 197 -64.21 -101.09 -31.44
CA GLY A 197 -64.73 -102.26 -32.16
C GLY A 197 -64.18 -103.57 -31.60
N ALA A 198 -65.05 -104.36 -30.98
CA ALA A 198 -64.75 -105.67 -30.40
C ALA A 198 -65.24 -106.80 -31.31
N THR A 199 -64.48 -107.90 -31.43
CA THR A 199 -65.00 -109.27 -31.62
C THR A 199 -63.91 -110.35 -31.54
N ASP A 200 -64.29 -111.50 -30.97
CA ASP A 200 -63.77 -112.87 -31.16
C ASP A 200 -62.80 -113.48 -30.13
N THR A 201 -63.41 -113.79 -28.98
CA THR A 201 -62.97 -114.69 -27.91
C THR A 201 -63.40 -116.15 -28.15
N LEU A 202 -62.46 -117.09 -28.35
CA LEU A 202 -62.43 -118.37 -27.58
C LEU A 202 -61.21 -119.28 -27.83
N ASN A 203 -60.46 -119.17 -28.93
CA ASN A 203 -59.14 -119.83 -29.07
C ASN A 203 -58.00 -119.06 -28.40
N MET A 204 -58.35 -117.91 -27.84
CA MET A 204 -57.44 -117.01 -27.17
C MET A 204 -57.06 -117.55 -25.79
N LYS A 205 -57.76 -118.49 -25.14
CA LYS A 205 -57.53 -118.80 -23.70
C LYS A 205 -56.17 -119.44 -23.35
N PHE A 206 -55.62 -120.33 -24.17
CA PHE A 206 -54.29 -120.92 -23.91
C PHE A 206 -53.13 -120.00 -24.35
N GLY A 207 -53.29 -119.32 -25.49
CA GLY A 207 -52.38 -118.25 -25.88
C GLY A 207 -52.53 -116.99 -25.00
N LEU A 208 -53.66 -116.79 -24.35
CA LEU A 208 -53.92 -115.72 -23.37
C LEU A 208 -53.24 -116.04 -22.08
N GLU A 209 -53.07 -117.30 -21.68
CA GLU A 209 -52.39 -117.61 -20.41
C GLU A 209 -50.87 -117.42 -20.57
N GLU A 210 -50.32 -117.77 -21.74
CA GLU A 210 -48.93 -117.44 -22.13
C GLU A 210 -48.76 -115.94 -22.40
N LYS A 211 -49.67 -115.30 -23.14
CA LYS A 211 -49.68 -113.84 -23.33
C LYS A 211 -50.01 -113.09 -22.05
N TYR A 212 -50.69 -113.68 -21.07
CA TYR A 212 -50.99 -113.08 -19.77
C TYR A 212 -49.80 -113.24 -18.85
N SER A 213 -49.09 -114.37 -18.86
CA SER A 213 -47.81 -114.48 -18.18
C SER A 213 -46.75 -113.56 -18.81
N SER A 214 -46.67 -113.50 -20.15
CA SER A 214 -45.80 -112.56 -20.86
C SER A 214 -46.23 -111.12 -20.57
N ALA A 215 -47.49 -110.77 -20.77
CA ALA A 215 -47.99 -109.42 -20.50
C ALA A 215 -47.87 -109.07 -19.02
N LYS A 216 -48.01 -110.01 -18.08
CA LYS A 216 -47.78 -109.79 -16.66
C LYS A 216 -46.30 -109.55 -16.38
N GLY A 217 -45.39 -110.30 -16.99
CA GLY A 217 -43.96 -110.03 -16.93
C GLY A 217 -43.59 -108.68 -17.56
N ASP A 218 -44.18 -108.35 -18.70
CA ASP A 218 -44.01 -107.05 -19.36
C ASP A 218 -44.61 -105.92 -18.51
N PHE A 219 -45.72 -106.16 -17.81
CA PHE A 219 -46.33 -105.21 -16.89
C PHE A 219 -45.50 -105.05 -15.60
N GLU A 220 -44.93 -106.13 -15.07
CA GLU A 220 -44.02 -106.10 -13.93
C GLU A 220 -42.72 -105.38 -14.30
N ASN A 221 -42.18 -105.62 -15.49
CA ASN A 221 -41.04 -104.88 -16.03
C ASN A 221 -41.38 -103.40 -16.26
N PHE A 222 -42.56 -103.10 -16.82
CA PHE A 222 -43.03 -101.73 -16.99
C PHE A 222 -43.22 -101.02 -15.64
N ILE A 223 -43.76 -101.71 -14.63
CA ILE A 223 -43.86 -101.18 -13.26
C ILE A 223 -42.47 -100.92 -12.71
N SER A 224 -41.52 -101.84 -12.86
CA SER A 224 -40.14 -101.67 -12.41
C SER A 224 -39.46 -100.50 -13.12
N GLU A 225 -39.60 -100.37 -14.44
CA GLU A 225 -39.08 -99.24 -15.22
C GLU A 225 -39.75 -97.92 -14.83
N ALA A 226 -41.06 -97.93 -14.57
CA ALA A 226 -41.79 -96.75 -14.10
C ALA A 226 -41.38 -96.35 -12.67
N GLU A 227 -41.12 -97.32 -11.79
CA GLU A 227 -40.60 -97.10 -10.44
C GLU A 227 -39.17 -96.57 -10.47
N GLU A 228 -38.31 -97.11 -11.34
CA GLU A 228 -36.96 -96.57 -11.58
C GLU A 228 -37.02 -95.15 -12.17
N GLY A 229 -37.90 -94.91 -13.15
CA GLY A 229 -38.11 -93.59 -13.74
C GLY A 229 -38.61 -92.58 -12.71
N LYS A 230 -39.57 -92.97 -11.88
CA LYS A 230 -40.05 -92.17 -10.75
C LYS A 230 -38.92 -91.85 -9.77
N LYS A 231 -38.12 -92.84 -9.41
CA LYS A 231 -36.97 -92.65 -8.52
C LYS A 231 -35.95 -91.66 -9.09
N ARG A 232 -35.64 -91.76 -10.40
CA ARG A 232 -34.75 -90.79 -11.07
C ARG A 232 -35.32 -89.37 -11.03
N ILE A 233 -36.60 -89.21 -11.28
CA ILE A 233 -37.29 -87.91 -11.19
C ILE A 233 -37.26 -87.38 -9.75
N ASP A 234 -37.50 -88.24 -8.75
CA ASP A 234 -37.44 -87.85 -7.34
C ASP A 234 -36.01 -87.40 -6.93
N ASP A 235 -34.98 -88.10 -7.40
CA ASP A 235 -33.57 -87.73 -7.18
C ASP A 235 -33.21 -86.40 -7.89
N GLU A 236 -33.70 -86.19 -9.12
CA GLU A 236 -33.53 -84.92 -9.84
C GLU A 236 -34.26 -83.77 -9.14
N LEU A 237 -35.48 -83.99 -8.65
CA LEU A 237 -36.23 -83.02 -7.87
C LEU A 237 -35.52 -82.67 -6.55
N ALA A 238 -34.93 -83.66 -5.87
CA ALA A 238 -34.14 -83.43 -4.68
C ALA A 238 -32.90 -82.55 -4.98
N ASN A 239 -32.20 -82.84 -6.08
CA ASN A 239 -31.06 -82.05 -6.53
C ASN A 239 -31.45 -80.61 -6.91
N LEU A 240 -32.57 -80.43 -7.62
CA LEU A 240 -33.10 -79.10 -7.96
C LEU A 240 -33.49 -78.32 -6.71
N ARG A 241 -34.16 -78.95 -5.74
CA ARG A 241 -34.49 -78.33 -4.45
C ARG A 241 -33.24 -77.89 -3.70
N HIS A 242 -32.18 -78.70 -3.71
CA HIS A 242 -30.91 -78.32 -3.10
C HIS A 242 -30.27 -77.11 -3.80
N LYS A 243 -30.22 -77.10 -5.14
CA LYS A 243 -29.71 -75.96 -5.92
C LYS A 243 -30.51 -74.68 -5.69
N ILE A 244 -31.84 -74.77 -5.64
CA ILE A 244 -32.72 -73.63 -5.33
C ILE A 244 -32.42 -73.10 -3.92
N SER A 245 -32.24 -73.98 -2.94
CA SER A 245 -31.89 -73.57 -1.58
C SER A 245 -30.53 -72.88 -1.51
N GLN A 246 -29.53 -73.37 -2.25
CA GLN A 246 -28.22 -72.72 -2.34
C GLN A 246 -28.34 -71.32 -2.97
N LYS A 247 -29.02 -71.22 -4.13
CA LYS A 247 -29.23 -69.93 -4.81
C LYS A 247 -30.02 -68.93 -3.97
N LYS A 248 -30.99 -69.41 -3.19
CA LYS A 248 -31.73 -68.56 -2.23
C LYS A 248 -30.80 -68.00 -1.15
N ASN A 249 -29.88 -68.80 -0.62
CA ASN A 249 -28.91 -68.33 0.36
C ASN A 249 -27.92 -67.34 -0.25
N GLU A 250 -27.42 -67.60 -1.46
CA GLU A 250 -26.57 -66.66 -2.20
C GLU A 250 -27.27 -65.30 -2.41
N ASN A 251 -28.53 -65.30 -2.86
CA ASN A 251 -29.32 -64.07 -3.00
C ASN A 251 -29.51 -63.33 -1.67
N ASN A 252 -29.73 -64.05 -0.56
CA ASN A 252 -29.86 -63.41 0.74
C ASN A 252 -28.56 -62.72 1.18
N VAL A 253 -27.40 -63.31 0.89
CA VAL A 253 -26.09 -62.70 1.15
C VAL A 253 -25.90 -61.46 0.28
N LEU A 254 -26.17 -61.58 -1.03
CA LEU A 254 -26.07 -60.45 -1.95
C LEU A 254 -27.00 -59.29 -1.55
N HIS A 255 -28.23 -59.56 -1.12
CA HIS A 255 -29.14 -58.53 -0.63
C HIS A 255 -28.59 -57.81 0.60
N LYS A 256 -27.94 -58.54 1.50
CA LYS A 256 -27.30 -57.92 2.67
C LYS A 256 -26.14 -57.02 2.25
N ASP A 257 -25.28 -57.49 1.36
CA ASP A 257 -24.13 -56.72 0.86
C ASP A 257 -24.59 -55.46 0.11
N VAL A 258 -25.67 -55.55 -0.68
CA VAL A 258 -26.29 -54.38 -1.34
C VAL A 258 -26.78 -53.36 -0.32
N ASN A 259 -27.48 -53.79 0.73
CA ASN A 259 -27.96 -52.88 1.78
C ASN A 259 -26.80 -52.24 2.56
N ASP A 260 -25.74 -53.00 2.86
CA ASP A 260 -24.55 -52.48 3.54
C ASP A 260 -23.84 -51.43 2.67
N ASN A 261 -23.73 -51.68 1.36
CA ASN A 261 -23.18 -50.72 0.39
C ASN A 261 -24.05 -49.48 0.24
N GLU A 262 -25.38 -49.62 0.20
CA GLU A 262 -26.31 -48.50 0.14
C GLU A 262 -26.19 -47.60 1.39
N SER A 263 -26.04 -48.21 2.57
CA SER A 263 -25.73 -47.46 3.80
C SER A 263 -24.41 -46.72 3.73
N GLN A 264 -23.38 -47.31 3.12
CA GLN A 264 -22.08 -46.66 2.95
C GLN A 264 -22.13 -45.51 1.94
N ILE A 265 -22.84 -45.68 0.83
CA ILE A 265 -23.10 -44.63 -0.16
C ILE A 265 -23.80 -43.43 0.48
N ASN A 266 -24.82 -43.68 1.31
CA ASN A 266 -25.53 -42.60 2.01
C ASN A 266 -24.60 -41.82 2.95
N LYS A 267 -23.72 -42.49 3.69
CA LYS A 267 -22.72 -41.81 4.54
C LYS A 267 -21.75 -40.95 3.73
N LEU A 268 -21.28 -41.46 2.60
CA LEU A 268 -20.40 -40.71 1.70
C LEU A 268 -21.12 -39.50 1.10
N ASN A 269 -22.40 -39.62 0.75
CA ASN A 269 -23.20 -38.50 0.25
C ASN A 269 -23.41 -37.42 1.32
N ASP A 270 -23.63 -37.81 2.58
CA ASP A 270 -23.72 -36.88 3.71
C ASP A 270 -22.40 -36.12 3.91
N GLU A 271 -21.27 -36.82 3.80
CA GLU A 271 -19.94 -36.23 3.90
C GLU A 271 -19.64 -35.27 2.75
N ILE A 272 -19.97 -35.66 1.51
CA ILE A 272 -19.87 -34.79 0.33
C ILE A 272 -20.70 -33.52 0.54
N THR A 273 -21.94 -33.66 1.01
CA THR A 273 -22.84 -32.51 1.25
C THR A 273 -22.26 -31.56 2.30
N ARG A 274 -21.64 -32.10 3.35
CA ARG A 274 -20.96 -31.31 4.38
C ARG A 274 -19.74 -30.59 3.81
N LEU A 275 -18.86 -31.29 3.09
CA LEU A 275 -17.67 -30.70 2.48
C LEU A 275 -18.03 -29.62 1.45
N SER A 276 -19.10 -29.82 0.66
CA SER A 276 -19.61 -28.80 -0.26
C SER A 276 -20.07 -27.54 0.48
N ARG A 277 -20.73 -27.68 1.63
CA ARG A 277 -21.11 -26.54 2.47
C ARG A 277 -19.88 -25.80 3.03
N ASP A 278 -18.87 -26.54 3.50
CA ASP A 278 -17.65 -25.96 4.05
C ASP A 278 -16.85 -25.22 2.95
N ILE A 279 -16.78 -25.77 1.74
CA ILE A 279 -16.19 -25.11 0.57
C ILE A 279 -16.92 -23.80 0.25
N GLU A 280 -18.25 -23.79 0.26
CA GLU A 280 -19.03 -22.58 -0.04
C GLU A 280 -18.83 -21.51 1.04
N GLN A 281 -18.75 -21.91 2.31
CA GLN A 281 -18.43 -20.98 3.41
C GLN A 281 -17.03 -20.38 3.27
N LEU A 282 -16.03 -21.20 2.94
CA LEU A 282 -14.67 -20.74 2.68
C LEU A 282 -14.61 -19.79 1.49
N LYS A 283 -15.33 -20.10 0.41
CA LYS A 283 -15.43 -19.24 -0.77
C LYS A 283 -16.02 -17.88 -0.41
N LYS A 284 -17.13 -17.84 0.34
CA LYS A 284 -17.75 -16.60 0.81
C LYS A 284 -16.82 -15.79 1.73
N LYS A 285 -16.11 -16.46 2.64
CA LYS A 285 -15.12 -15.81 3.51
C LYS A 285 -13.97 -15.21 2.70
N ASN A 286 -13.45 -15.93 1.71
CA ASN A 286 -12.39 -15.43 0.84
C ASN A 286 -12.86 -14.27 -0.02
N GLU A 287 -14.08 -14.31 -0.55
CA GLU A 287 -14.64 -13.21 -1.34
C GLU A 287 -14.79 -11.93 -0.50
N ASN A 288 -15.26 -12.06 0.74
CA ASN A 288 -15.34 -10.93 1.67
C ASN A 288 -13.96 -10.36 2.03
N ASN A 289 -12.97 -11.23 2.26
CA ASN A 289 -11.59 -10.81 2.52
C ASN A 289 -10.99 -10.08 1.31
N ILE A 290 -11.22 -10.58 0.09
CA ILE A 290 -10.76 -9.93 -1.15
C ILE A 290 -11.40 -8.55 -1.28
N LYS A 291 -12.71 -8.40 -1.08
CA LYS A 291 -13.39 -7.10 -1.11
C LYS A 291 -12.80 -6.12 -0.10
N SER A 292 -12.58 -6.55 1.15
CA SER A 292 -11.94 -5.71 2.17
C SER A 292 -10.53 -5.27 1.76
N LEU A 293 -9.73 -6.17 1.19
CA LEU A 293 -8.38 -5.85 0.73
C LEU A 293 -8.39 -4.91 -0.48
N GLU A 294 -9.38 -5.03 -1.37
CA GLU A 294 -9.57 -4.12 -2.50
C GLU A 294 -9.95 -2.71 -2.04
N ASP A 295 -10.82 -2.61 -1.03
CA ASP A 295 -11.20 -1.33 -0.42
C ASP A 295 -9.99 -0.66 0.27
N ASP A 296 -9.21 -1.43 1.04
CA ASP A 296 -7.99 -0.94 1.68
C ASP A 296 -6.95 -0.51 0.65
N ARG A 297 -6.78 -1.28 -0.42
CA ARG A 297 -5.89 -0.93 -1.54
C ARG A 297 -6.34 0.39 -2.19
N SER A 298 -7.63 0.55 -2.45
CA SER A 298 -8.20 1.77 -3.05
C SER A 298 -7.96 2.99 -2.17
N ARG A 299 -8.13 2.86 -0.85
CA ARG A 299 -7.82 3.93 0.12
C ARG A 299 -6.33 4.30 0.09
N ALA A 300 -5.45 3.31 0.14
CA ALA A 300 -4.00 3.52 0.08
C ALA A 300 -3.56 4.17 -1.25
N GLU A 301 -4.18 3.80 -2.36
CA GLU A 301 -3.92 4.38 -3.68
C GLU A 301 -4.32 5.86 -3.73
N ASN A 302 -5.47 6.22 -3.17
CA ASN A 302 -5.91 7.61 -3.05
C ASN A 302 -4.98 8.44 -2.15
N ASP A 303 -4.58 7.91 -1.00
CA ASP A 303 -3.61 8.58 -0.11
C ASP A 303 -2.26 8.80 -0.81
N LEU A 304 -1.83 7.84 -1.63
CA LEU A 304 -0.59 7.94 -2.41
C LEU A 304 -0.70 9.01 -3.52
N ILE A 305 -1.86 9.13 -4.16
CA ILE A 305 -2.14 10.21 -5.13
C ILE A 305 -2.07 11.57 -4.44
N ASP A 306 -2.69 11.74 -3.27
CA ASP A 306 -2.72 13.02 -2.57
C ASP A 306 -1.38 13.42 -1.97
N THR A 307 -0.61 12.47 -1.44
CA THR A 307 0.78 12.70 -1.01
C THR A 307 1.69 13.06 -2.19
N ASN A 308 1.48 12.47 -3.38
CA ASN A 308 2.18 12.86 -4.59
C ASN A 308 1.84 14.28 -5.05
N LYS A 309 0.57 14.69 -4.99
CA LYS A 309 0.16 16.09 -5.27
C LYS A 309 0.85 17.06 -4.30
N LYS A 310 0.79 16.81 -2.99
CA LYS A 310 1.48 17.62 -1.97
C LYS A 310 2.98 17.69 -2.22
N THR A 311 3.60 16.58 -2.62
CA THR A 311 5.01 16.52 -2.97
C THR A 311 5.34 17.36 -4.21
N ALA A 312 4.47 17.36 -5.23
CA ALA A 312 4.63 18.19 -6.41
C ALA A 312 4.51 19.69 -6.07
N ASP A 313 3.55 20.07 -5.23
CA ASP A 313 3.36 21.45 -4.77
C ASP A 313 4.58 21.95 -3.98
N LEU A 314 5.08 21.14 -3.04
CA LEU A 314 6.29 21.45 -2.27
C LEU A 314 7.52 21.57 -3.17
N LYS A 315 7.66 20.70 -4.19
CA LYS A 315 8.75 20.82 -5.18
C LYS A 315 8.66 22.13 -5.96
N HIS A 316 7.44 22.56 -6.32
CA HIS A 316 7.23 23.83 -7.00
C HIS A 316 7.56 25.03 -6.10
N GLU A 317 7.21 24.96 -4.81
CA GLU A 317 7.57 25.99 -3.82
C GLU A 317 9.08 26.07 -3.59
N ILE A 318 9.76 24.92 -3.46
CA ILE A 318 11.23 24.86 -3.40
C ILE A 318 11.87 25.50 -4.63
N ALA A 319 11.32 25.26 -5.84
CA ALA A 319 11.82 25.89 -7.06
C ALA A 319 11.67 27.43 -7.03
N LYS A 320 10.53 27.95 -6.55
CA LYS A 320 10.33 29.39 -6.35
C LYS A 320 11.33 29.98 -5.36
N LEU A 321 11.54 29.32 -4.22
CA LEU A 321 12.50 29.75 -3.21
C LEU A 321 13.93 29.75 -3.76
N LYS A 322 14.32 28.75 -4.54
CA LYS A 322 15.63 28.73 -5.22
C LYS A 322 15.84 29.93 -6.15
N ILE A 323 14.84 30.26 -6.97
CA ILE A 323 14.90 31.44 -7.85
C ILE A 323 15.04 32.72 -7.03
N LEU A 324 14.31 32.84 -5.92
CA LEU A 324 14.37 34.01 -5.05
C LEU A 324 15.76 34.14 -4.39
N ILE A 325 16.31 33.05 -3.89
CA ILE A 325 17.67 33.00 -3.32
C ILE A 325 18.68 33.48 -4.36
N GLU A 326 18.59 32.97 -5.59
CA GLU A 326 19.52 33.37 -6.66
C GLU A 326 19.39 34.85 -7.02
N LYS A 327 18.16 35.38 -7.05
CA LYS A 327 17.94 36.82 -7.25
C LYS A 327 18.58 37.66 -6.14
N THR A 328 18.40 37.26 -4.88
CA THR A 328 18.99 37.97 -3.74
C THR A 328 20.52 37.86 -3.73
N ARG A 329 21.08 36.74 -4.17
CA ARG A 329 22.53 36.56 -4.30
C ARG A 329 23.12 37.50 -5.34
N ASN A 330 22.49 37.59 -6.52
CA ASN A 330 22.88 38.54 -7.56
C ASN A 330 22.80 40.00 -7.09
N GLU A 331 21.79 40.34 -6.28
CA GLU A 331 21.67 41.68 -5.68
C GLU A 331 22.78 41.96 -4.66
N ILE A 332 23.13 40.99 -3.81
CA ILE A 332 24.27 41.08 -2.90
C ILE A 332 25.57 41.27 -3.67
N ASP A 333 25.79 40.52 -4.75
CA ASP A 333 27.00 40.63 -5.58
C ASP A 333 27.10 41.99 -6.26
N TYR A 334 25.97 42.51 -6.78
CA TYR A 334 25.90 43.85 -7.35
C TYR A 334 26.24 44.92 -6.31
N LEU A 335 25.61 44.88 -5.14
CA LEU A 335 25.85 45.83 -4.05
C LEU A 335 27.29 45.74 -3.52
N THR A 336 27.85 44.54 -3.48
CA THR A 336 29.26 44.32 -3.10
C THR A 336 30.21 44.95 -4.13
N SER A 337 29.96 44.74 -5.43
CA SER A 337 30.72 45.40 -6.51
C SER A 337 30.62 46.92 -6.44
N GLU A 338 29.44 47.46 -6.16
CA GLU A 338 29.22 48.90 -6.02
C GLU A 338 29.95 49.48 -4.80
N LYS A 339 29.88 48.79 -3.66
CA LYS A 339 30.63 49.11 -2.45
C LYS A 339 32.15 49.11 -2.70
N ASP A 340 32.66 48.13 -3.44
CA ASP A 340 34.09 48.04 -3.77
C ASP A 340 34.52 49.12 -4.75
N LYS A 341 33.69 49.48 -5.74
CA LYS A 341 33.93 50.65 -6.60
C LYS A 341 33.95 51.96 -5.80
N ALA A 342 33.01 52.14 -4.88
CA ALA A 342 32.96 53.33 -4.02
C ALA A 342 34.18 53.42 -3.08
N ARG A 343 34.59 52.30 -2.49
CA ARG A 343 35.78 52.21 -1.64
C ARG A 343 37.08 52.43 -2.43
N GLY A 344 37.20 51.80 -3.59
CA GLY A 344 38.42 51.83 -4.41
C GLY A 344 38.63 53.16 -5.14
N GLN A 345 37.61 53.74 -5.75
CA GLN A 345 37.79 54.92 -6.60
C GLN A 345 37.68 56.24 -5.84
N GLY A 346 36.79 56.32 -4.84
CA GLY A 346 36.55 57.56 -4.09
C GLY A 346 37.66 57.90 -3.11
N TYR A 347 38.13 56.90 -2.34
CA TYR A 347 39.21 57.12 -1.38
C TYR A 347 40.58 57.18 -2.04
N GLN A 348 40.85 56.36 -3.06
CA GLN A 348 42.14 56.41 -3.75
C GLN A 348 42.35 57.74 -4.47
N ARG A 349 41.32 58.27 -5.17
CA ARG A 349 41.43 59.61 -5.80
C ARG A 349 41.68 60.71 -4.78
N LYS A 350 40.98 60.68 -3.63
CA LYS A 350 41.21 61.66 -2.56
C LYS A 350 42.61 61.54 -1.95
N ILE A 351 43.11 60.31 -1.78
CA ILE A 351 44.48 60.05 -1.31
C ILE A 351 45.49 60.58 -2.32
N ASP A 352 45.28 60.34 -3.62
CA ASP A 352 46.16 60.83 -4.68
C ASP A 352 46.14 62.37 -4.77
N GLU A 353 44.97 63.00 -4.62
CA GLU A 353 44.82 64.46 -4.52
C GLU A 353 45.56 65.02 -3.30
N PHE A 354 45.39 64.40 -2.12
CA PHE A 354 46.11 64.81 -0.90
C PHE A 354 47.62 64.64 -1.06
N ASN A 355 48.08 63.52 -1.64
CA ASN A 355 49.50 63.27 -1.89
C ASN A 355 50.09 64.29 -2.87
N ASN A 356 49.33 64.70 -3.90
CA ASN A 356 49.75 65.75 -4.82
C ASN A 356 49.88 67.10 -4.09
N VAL A 357 48.92 67.47 -3.24
CA VAL A 357 49.00 68.70 -2.44
C VAL A 357 50.17 68.67 -1.46
N ILE A 358 50.41 67.53 -0.79
CA ILE A 358 51.55 67.33 0.10
C ILE A 358 52.85 67.51 -0.70
N THR A 359 52.99 66.83 -1.83
CA THR A 359 54.19 66.92 -2.69
C THR A 359 54.44 68.35 -3.17
N GLU A 360 53.39 69.08 -3.55
CA GLU A 360 53.52 70.48 -3.95
C GLU A 360 53.92 71.37 -2.77
N SER A 361 53.34 71.14 -1.58
CA SER A 361 53.69 71.85 -0.36
C SER A 361 55.14 71.57 0.07
N GLU A 362 55.62 70.34 -0.07
CA GLU A 362 57.00 69.95 0.20
C GLU A 362 57.95 70.61 -0.81
N ARG A 363 57.56 70.66 -2.09
CA ARG A 363 58.32 71.37 -3.12
C ARG A 363 58.41 72.87 -2.84
N ARG A 364 57.32 73.51 -2.40
CA ARG A 364 57.30 74.92 -2.00
C ARG A 364 58.16 75.13 -0.75
N THR A 365 58.05 74.26 0.24
CA THR A 365 58.86 74.31 1.47
C THR A 365 60.34 74.16 1.15
N LYS A 366 60.69 73.26 0.23
CA LYS A 366 62.07 73.10 -0.25
C LYS A 366 62.57 74.37 -0.95
N LYS A 367 61.79 74.95 -1.87
CA LYS A 367 62.15 76.23 -2.51
C LYS A 367 62.37 77.35 -1.49
N LEU A 368 61.43 77.52 -0.55
CA LEU A 368 61.55 78.51 0.51
C LEU A 368 62.78 78.24 1.39
N LYS A 369 63.10 76.99 1.67
CA LYS A 369 64.29 76.61 2.44
C LYS A 369 65.58 76.91 1.68
N ASP A 370 65.60 76.67 0.36
CA ASP A 370 66.73 77.01 -0.51
C ASP A 370 66.90 78.53 -0.59
N GLU A 371 65.80 79.28 -0.75
CA GLU A 371 65.77 80.76 -0.72
C GLU A 371 66.20 81.32 0.64
N LEU A 372 65.76 80.71 1.75
CA LEU A 372 66.21 81.10 3.08
C LEU A 372 67.70 80.78 3.27
N GLY A 373 68.19 79.70 2.66
CA GLY A 373 69.59 79.34 2.61
C GLY A 373 70.44 80.35 1.84
N THR A 374 69.98 80.78 0.66
CA THR A 374 70.66 81.84 -0.10
C THR A 374 70.63 83.16 0.65
N LEU A 375 69.48 83.56 1.20
CA LEU A 375 69.35 84.79 1.98
C LEU A 375 70.22 84.78 3.23
N ASN A 376 70.29 83.63 3.92
CA ASN A 376 71.14 83.46 5.10
C ASN A 376 72.63 83.50 4.73
N ASN A 377 73.02 82.94 3.58
CA ASN A 377 74.38 83.05 3.08
C ASN A 377 74.71 84.48 2.66
N GLU A 378 73.80 85.19 2.00
CA GLU A 378 73.95 86.62 1.68
C GLU A 378 74.03 87.48 2.92
N TRP A 379 73.22 87.19 3.95
CA TRP A 379 73.30 87.86 5.24
C TRP A 379 74.60 87.56 5.95
N LYS A 380 75.06 86.30 5.93
CA LYS A 380 76.36 85.92 6.50
C LYS A 380 77.51 86.59 5.74
N ASP A 381 77.41 86.76 4.43
CA ASP A 381 78.38 87.51 3.61
C ASP A 381 78.31 89.01 3.87
N LYS A 382 77.12 89.58 4.03
CA LYS A 382 76.94 90.99 4.41
C LYS A 382 77.45 91.25 5.82
N VAL A 383 77.15 90.38 6.78
CA VAL A 383 77.59 90.46 8.18
C VAL A 383 79.09 90.23 8.29
N THR A 384 79.69 89.34 7.49
CA THR A 384 81.15 89.19 7.46
C THR A 384 81.83 90.35 6.72
N LYS A 385 81.21 90.93 5.70
CA LYS A 385 81.68 92.18 5.06
C LYS A 385 81.56 93.38 6.00
N THR A 386 80.45 93.55 6.70
CA THR A 386 80.26 94.64 7.67
C THR A 386 81.06 94.41 8.95
N SER A 387 81.26 93.17 9.40
CA SER A 387 82.17 92.85 10.51
C SER A 387 83.64 93.08 10.16
N LYS A 388 84.04 92.91 8.89
CA LYS A 388 85.39 93.26 8.39
C LYS A 388 85.57 94.76 8.10
N LEU A 389 84.48 95.50 7.88
CA LEU A 389 84.49 96.96 7.70
C LEU A 389 84.26 97.74 9.01
N ALA A 390 83.73 97.11 10.07
CA ALA A 390 83.40 97.75 11.34
C ALA A 390 84.47 97.60 12.44
N SER A 391 85.71 97.25 12.08
CA SER A 391 86.85 97.25 13.00
C SER A 391 88.02 98.09 12.48
N SER A 392 87.73 99.32 12.03
CA SER A 392 88.65 100.48 11.98
C SER A 392 87.89 101.78 11.59
N SER A 393 87.91 102.80 12.45
CA SER A 393 87.53 104.23 12.25
C SER A 393 86.13 104.71 12.71
N ILE A 394 86.08 105.18 13.97
CA ILE A 394 85.62 106.50 14.49
C ILE A 394 85.06 107.48 13.42
N GLY A 395 83.97 108.25 13.58
CA GLY A 395 83.06 108.51 14.70
C GLY A 395 82.13 109.73 14.43
N ARG A 396 81.20 109.96 15.38
CA ARG A 396 80.45 111.19 15.72
C ARG A 396 79.51 111.87 14.67
N GLY A 397 78.21 111.80 14.98
CA GLY A 397 77.46 112.99 15.42
C GLY A 397 76.61 113.75 14.38
N GLU A 398 75.55 113.13 13.84
CA GLU A 398 74.59 113.81 12.94
C GLU A 398 73.12 113.54 13.35
N GLY A 399 72.79 113.80 14.62
CA GLY A 399 71.40 113.76 15.11
C GLY A 399 70.73 115.15 15.23
N GLU A 400 71.53 116.23 15.21
CA GLU A 400 71.06 117.55 15.66
C GLU A 400 71.03 118.63 14.54
N GLU A 401 71.68 118.37 13.39
CA GLU A 401 71.54 119.20 12.17
C GLU A 401 70.31 118.84 11.32
N VAL A 402 69.86 117.57 11.38
CA VAL A 402 68.65 117.11 10.66
C VAL A 402 67.38 117.74 11.26
N ALA A 403 67.36 117.99 12.56
CA ALA A 403 66.22 118.62 13.25
C ALA A 403 66.10 120.14 13.00
N LYS A 404 67.21 120.84 12.66
CA LYS A 404 67.19 122.27 12.28
C LYS A 404 66.79 122.49 10.81
N ARG A 405 67.14 121.55 9.92
CA ARG A 405 66.73 121.58 8.50
C ARG A 405 65.21 121.40 8.32
N ILE A 406 64.59 120.57 9.15
CA ILE A 406 63.14 120.34 9.12
C ILE A 406 62.36 121.59 9.55
N ARG A 407 62.82 122.35 10.57
CA ARG A 407 62.15 123.59 11.00
C ARG A 407 62.27 124.72 9.98
N LEU A 408 63.41 124.84 9.29
CA LEU A 408 63.63 125.85 8.24
C LEU A 408 62.71 125.64 7.03
N LEU A 409 62.51 124.38 6.60
CA LEU A 409 61.61 124.01 5.51
C LEU A 409 60.12 124.21 5.89
N THR A 410 59.75 124.04 7.17
CA THR A 410 58.39 124.34 7.65
C THR A 410 58.08 125.84 7.63
N THR A 411 59.05 126.71 7.91
CA THR A 411 58.91 128.18 7.79
C THR A 411 58.89 128.67 6.34
N GLU A 412 59.65 128.05 5.43
CA GLU A 412 59.59 128.36 3.98
C GLU A 412 58.24 127.97 3.36
N LEU A 413 57.65 126.84 3.78
CA LEU A 413 56.33 126.39 3.35
C LEU A 413 55.21 127.37 3.78
N ASN A 414 55.29 127.91 5.00
CA ASN A 414 54.32 128.89 5.49
C ASN A 414 54.44 130.27 4.83
N ASN A 415 55.64 130.66 4.38
CA ASN A 415 55.83 131.90 3.61
C ASN A 415 55.31 131.77 2.17
N LYS A 416 55.47 130.58 1.55
CA LYS A 416 54.87 130.27 0.23
C LYS A 416 53.34 130.15 0.28
N ASN A 417 52.77 129.67 1.40
CA ASN A 417 51.32 129.64 1.60
C ASN A 417 50.71 131.05 1.77
N LYS A 418 51.44 132.03 2.33
CA LYS A 418 50.98 133.44 2.40
C LYS A 418 51.08 134.15 1.04
N GLU A 419 52.04 133.78 0.21
CA GLU A 419 52.18 134.23 -1.19
C GLU A 419 51.04 133.67 -2.07
N LEU A 420 50.61 132.42 -1.81
CA LEU A 420 49.43 131.77 -2.41
C LEU A 420 48.10 132.43 -2.01
N GLU A 421 47.98 132.92 -0.78
CA GLU A 421 46.78 133.62 -0.29
C GLU A 421 46.63 135.02 -0.94
N SER A 422 47.75 135.68 -1.27
CA SER A 422 47.79 136.93 -2.05
C SER A 422 47.38 136.71 -3.53
N LEU A 423 47.79 135.59 -4.13
CA LEU A 423 47.37 135.19 -5.49
C LEU A 423 45.91 134.73 -5.55
N ARG A 424 45.38 134.16 -4.46
CA ARG A 424 43.94 133.86 -4.28
C ARG A 424 43.06 135.10 -4.21
N SER A 425 43.53 136.18 -3.58
CA SER A 425 42.81 137.46 -3.55
C SER A 425 42.71 138.11 -4.93
N GLN A 426 43.70 137.91 -5.81
CA GLN A 426 43.68 138.39 -7.20
C GLN A 426 42.85 137.50 -8.14
N LYS A 427 42.78 136.19 -7.84
CA LYS A 427 41.87 135.23 -8.46
C LYS A 427 40.40 135.53 -8.10
N SER A 428 40.14 135.95 -6.85
CA SER A 428 38.83 136.37 -6.35
C SER A 428 38.28 137.66 -7.00
N THR A 429 39.13 138.48 -7.62
CA THR A 429 38.69 139.68 -8.39
C THR A 429 38.50 139.40 -9.88
N LEU A 430 39.07 138.30 -10.40
CA LEU A 430 38.97 137.92 -11.81
C LEU A 430 37.94 136.81 -12.09
N GLU A 431 37.56 136.01 -11.09
CA GLU A 431 36.49 134.98 -11.19
C GLU A 431 35.10 135.50 -10.78
N ARG A 432 34.97 136.79 -10.39
CA ARG A 432 33.67 137.41 -10.04
C ARG A 432 33.03 138.20 -11.19
N GLU A 433 33.67 138.40 -12.34
CA GLU A 433 33.10 139.26 -13.41
C GLU A 433 32.96 138.58 -14.78
N VAL A 434 33.26 137.29 -14.90
CA VAL A 434 32.97 136.50 -16.11
C VAL A 434 31.85 135.50 -15.81
N ALA A 435 30.63 136.06 -15.86
CA ALA A 435 29.39 135.47 -16.37
C ALA A 435 28.85 134.20 -15.68
N ASP A 436 27.88 134.34 -14.76
CA ASP A 436 26.41 134.25 -15.05
C ASP A 436 26.04 132.86 -15.62
N ASP A 437 25.40 131.90 -14.94
CA ASP A 437 24.42 131.94 -13.85
C ASP A 437 24.71 130.84 -12.81
N GLY A 438 25.09 131.27 -11.61
CA GLY A 438 25.32 130.43 -10.45
C GLY A 438 24.32 130.73 -9.34
N SER A 439 23.20 130.01 -9.32
CA SER A 439 22.45 129.79 -8.08
C SER A 439 21.85 128.37 -8.08
N GLY A 440 22.28 127.56 -7.12
CA GLY A 440 21.74 126.22 -6.88
C GLY A 440 22.69 125.04 -7.10
N LEU A 441 24.01 125.24 -7.29
CA LEU A 441 24.95 124.12 -7.48
C LEU A 441 25.28 123.38 -6.17
N ASP A 442 25.44 124.08 -5.05
CA ASP A 442 25.61 123.43 -3.74
C ASP A 442 24.31 122.82 -3.19
N ASP A 443 23.16 123.46 -3.43
CA ASP A 443 21.85 122.86 -3.16
C ASP A 443 21.58 121.64 -4.06
N LYS A 444 22.05 121.63 -5.32
CA LYS A 444 21.95 120.46 -6.19
C LYS A 444 22.91 119.35 -5.76
N ILE A 445 24.12 119.67 -5.33
CA ILE A 445 25.07 118.67 -4.82
C ILE A 445 24.55 118.07 -3.50
N ASN A 446 24.01 118.89 -2.60
CA ASN A 446 23.40 118.39 -1.36
C ASN A 446 22.10 117.61 -1.65
N LYS A 447 21.22 118.08 -2.53
CA LYS A 447 20.03 117.31 -2.97
C LYS A 447 20.39 116.00 -3.66
N GLN A 448 21.45 115.98 -4.47
CA GLN A 448 21.93 114.75 -5.11
C GLN A 448 22.57 113.79 -4.11
N ARG A 449 23.27 114.30 -3.09
CA ARG A 449 23.78 113.48 -1.97
C ARG A 449 22.64 112.93 -1.11
N ASP A 450 21.67 113.75 -0.75
CA ASP A 450 20.49 113.33 0.00
C ASP A 450 19.66 112.30 -0.79
N GLN A 451 19.51 112.49 -2.11
CA GLN A 451 18.87 111.51 -3.00
C GLN A 451 19.66 110.20 -3.09
N LEU A 452 20.99 110.26 -3.12
CA LEU A 452 21.85 109.09 -3.16
C LEU A 452 21.83 108.33 -1.83
N ASP A 453 21.80 109.04 -0.71
CA ASP A 453 21.63 108.47 0.63
C ASP A 453 20.23 107.87 0.82
N GLU A 454 19.19 108.53 0.31
CA GLU A 454 17.82 107.98 0.32
C GLU A 454 17.72 106.72 -0.56
N LEU A 455 18.35 106.73 -1.74
CA LEU A 455 18.38 105.57 -2.63
C LEU A 455 19.17 104.42 -2.00
N ASN A 456 20.30 104.70 -1.34
CA ASN A 456 21.08 103.70 -0.60
C ASN A 456 20.28 103.13 0.58
N ARG A 457 19.52 103.96 1.31
CA ARG A 457 18.61 103.49 2.37
C ARG A 457 17.51 102.59 1.82
N LYS A 458 16.87 102.96 0.69
CA LYS A 458 15.86 102.13 0.01
C LYS A 458 16.46 100.82 -0.50
N TYR A 459 17.67 100.86 -1.05
CA TYR A 459 18.39 99.68 -1.51
C TYR A 459 18.70 98.73 -0.35
N LEU A 460 19.20 99.24 0.77
CA LEU A 460 19.48 98.45 1.97
C LEU A 460 18.19 97.85 2.56
N ALA A 461 17.12 98.62 2.67
CA ALA A 461 15.82 98.12 3.14
C ALA A 461 15.26 97.02 2.23
N SER A 462 15.38 97.18 0.90
CA SER A 462 14.96 96.16 -0.06
C SER A 462 15.85 94.91 -0.01
N LEU A 463 17.14 95.07 0.28
CA LEU A 463 18.07 93.96 0.47
C LEU A 463 17.75 93.18 1.77
N GLU A 464 17.42 93.88 2.85
CA GLU A 464 16.97 93.28 4.11
C GLU A 464 15.65 92.52 3.93
N GLU A 465 14.67 93.09 3.23
CA GLU A 465 13.40 92.43 2.90
C GLU A 465 13.65 91.16 2.04
N LYS A 466 14.51 91.26 1.02
CA LYS A 466 14.90 90.10 0.20
C LYS A 466 15.57 89.01 1.04
N ASN A 467 16.42 89.38 1.99
CA ASN A 467 17.07 88.41 2.89
C ASN A 467 16.04 87.74 3.81
N GLY A 468 15.08 88.50 4.36
CA GLY A 468 13.98 87.93 5.15
C GLY A 468 13.13 86.94 4.36
N ILE A 469 12.78 87.27 3.10
CA ILE A 469 12.05 86.35 2.22
C ILE A 469 12.88 85.08 1.92
N ASN A 470 14.20 85.20 1.73
CA ASN A 470 15.06 84.05 1.50
C ASN A 470 15.18 83.15 2.74
N GLU A 471 15.23 83.73 3.94
CA GLU A 471 15.21 82.97 5.20
C GLU A 471 13.89 82.21 5.36
N GLU A 472 12.75 82.87 5.11
CA GLU A 472 11.43 82.23 5.16
C GLU A 472 11.30 81.11 4.12
N LEU A 473 11.76 81.35 2.88
CA LEU A 473 11.77 80.33 1.83
C LEU A 473 12.65 79.12 2.23
N THR A 474 13.81 79.37 2.83
CA THR A 474 14.70 78.31 3.33
C THR A 474 14.03 77.49 4.43
N GLU A 475 13.31 78.16 5.34
CA GLU A 475 12.55 77.47 6.39
C GLU A 475 11.40 76.63 5.82
N GLN A 476 10.66 77.15 4.83
CA GLN A 476 9.60 76.40 4.16
C GLN A 476 10.14 75.19 3.38
N VAL A 477 11.27 75.33 2.67
CA VAL A 477 11.93 74.22 1.98
C VAL A 477 12.34 73.14 2.98
N ARG A 478 12.85 73.52 4.15
CA ARG A 478 13.19 72.57 5.21
C ARG A 478 11.97 71.81 5.74
N LYS A 479 10.86 72.50 6.01
CA LYS A 479 9.59 71.87 6.43
C LYS A 479 9.06 70.91 5.36
N LEU A 480 9.18 71.25 4.08
CA LEU A 480 8.78 70.36 2.98
C LEU A 480 9.67 69.12 2.89
N LEU A 481 10.97 69.24 3.11
CA LEU A 481 11.89 68.10 3.16
C LEU A 481 11.56 67.15 4.31
N ASP A 482 11.29 67.69 5.51
CA ASP A 482 10.91 66.88 6.67
C ASP A 482 9.57 66.16 6.44
N LEU A 483 8.58 66.84 5.85
CA LEU A 483 7.30 66.23 5.47
C LEU A 483 7.47 65.13 4.43
N ASN A 484 8.33 65.34 3.42
CA ASN A 484 8.61 64.33 2.40
C ASN A 484 9.28 63.09 3.01
N PHE A 485 10.18 63.27 3.98
CA PHE A 485 10.78 62.15 4.71
C PHE A 485 9.73 61.33 5.47
N VAL A 486 8.76 61.98 6.11
CA VAL A 486 7.64 61.29 6.78
C VAL A 486 6.75 60.55 5.78
N ILE A 487 6.44 61.17 4.62
CA ILE A 487 5.67 60.53 3.55
C ILE A 487 6.39 59.29 3.03
N GLN A 488 7.70 59.38 2.82
CA GLN A 488 8.51 58.25 2.37
C GLN A 488 8.48 57.10 3.39
N LYS A 489 8.69 57.38 4.68
CA LYS A 489 8.59 56.38 5.74
C LYS A 489 7.20 55.73 5.82
N ASN A 490 6.14 56.52 5.67
CA ASN A 490 4.78 55.99 5.64
C ASN A 490 4.53 55.13 4.39
N SER A 491 5.11 55.49 3.24
CA SER A 491 5.00 54.70 2.01
C SER A 491 5.68 53.33 2.14
N GLU A 492 6.83 53.27 2.82
CA GLU A 492 7.54 52.03 3.15
C GLU A 492 6.72 51.16 4.10
N GLN A 493 6.14 51.75 5.16
CA GLN A 493 5.26 51.02 6.08
C GLN A 493 4.01 50.47 5.39
N ILE A 494 3.40 51.24 4.48
CA ILE A 494 2.25 50.78 3.69
C ILE A 494 2.65 49.63 2.77
N ALA A 495 3.85 49.67 2.18
CA ALA A 495 4.33 48.57 1.34
C ALA A 495 4.52 47.27 2.14
N ILE A 496 5.09 47.35 3.34
CA ILE A 496 5.25 46.21 4.27
C ILE A 496 3.87 45.65 4.66
N ALA A 497 2.95 46.51 5.10
CA ALA A 497 1.61 46.08 5.51
C ALA A 497 0.82 45.45 4.34
N LYS A 498 0.98 45.96 3.11
CA LYS A 498 0.38 45.35 1.91
C LYS A 498 0.93 43.95 1.65
N GLN A 499 2.24 43.76 1.78
CA GLN A 499 2.87 42.45 1.62
C GLN A 499 2.38 41.46 2.68
N GLU A 500 2.24 41.90 3.93
CA GLU A 500 1.69 41.09 5.03
C GLU A 500 0.22 40.69 4.76
N ILE A 501 -0.61 41.63 4.29
CA ILE A 501 -1.99 41.34 3.90
C ILE A 501 -2.05 40.32 2.74
N GLU A 502 -1.16 40.42 1.75
CA GLU A 502 -1.12 39.42 0.67
C GLU A 502 -0.71 38.03 1.17
N PHE A 503 0.23 37.96 2.11
CA PHE A 503 0.61 36.70 2.73
C PHE A 503 -0.57 36.09 3.50
N LEU A 504 -1.22 36.87 4.36
CA LEU A 504 -2.38 36.42 5.12
C LEU A 504 -3.55 36.01 4.21
N ARG A 505 -3.76 36.69 3.08
CA ARG A 505 -4.77 36.28 2.09
C ARG A 505 -4.48 34.92 1.47
N LYS A 506 -3.22 34.64 1.12
CA LYS A 506 -2.81 33.33 0.60
C LYS A 506 -2.95 32.24 1.66
N GLU A 507 -2.61 32.54 2.92
CA GLU A 507 -2.79 31.60 4.03
C GLU A 507 -4.27 31.30 4.27
N ILE A 508 -5.14 32.31 4.23
CA ILE A 508 -6.60 32.13 4.31
C ILE A 508 -7.10 31.28 3.14
N GLU A 509 -6.65 31.54 1.91
CA GLU A 509 -7.05 30.74 0.74
C GLU A 509 -6.65 29.26 0.88
N GLN A 510 -5.43 28.99 1.36
CA GLN A 510 -4.97 27.63 1.62
C GLN A 510 -5.80 26.96 2.72
N LYS A 511 -6.09 27.66 3.82
CA LYS A 511 -6.94 27.14 4.90
C LYS A 511 -8.37 26.89 4.43
N SER A 512 -8.93 27.76 3.58
CA SER A 512 -10.26 27.55 2.99
C SER A 512 -10.32 26.31 2.09
N LYS A 513 -9.26 26.01 1.33
CA LYS A 513 -9.17 24.76 0.56
C LYS A 513 -9.15 23.54 1.49
N LEU A 514 -8.33 23.59 2.54
CA LEU A 514 -8.26 22.50 3.53
C LEU A 514 -9.60 22.28 4.24
N VAL A 515 -10.33 23.36 4.57
CA VAL A 515 -11.68 23.26 5.14
C VAL A 515 -12.63 22.59 4.16
N GLY A 516 -12.60 22.94 2.88
CA GLY A 516 -13.42 22.29 1.85
C GLY A 516 -13.12 20.78 1.70
N ASP A 517 -11.84 20.40 1.75
CA ASP A 517 -11.44 18.99 1.71
C ASP A 517 -11.93 18.23 2.96
N LEU A 518 -11.82 18.83 4.14
CA LEU A 518 -12.33 18.25 5.39
C LEU A 518 -13.85 18.16 5.41
N GLU A 519 -14.56 19.15 4.88
CA GLU A 519 -16.02 19.12 4.73
C GLU A 519 -16.46 17.98 3.81
N TYR A 520 -15.74 17.76 2.70
CA TYR A 520 -15.98 16.64 1.81
C TYR A 520 -15.76 15.30 2.53
N GLU A 521 -14.68 15.15 3.29
CA GLU A 521 -14.40 13.92 4.05
C GLU A 521 -15.45 13.65 5.14
N VAL A 522 -15.91 14.70 5.84
CA VAL A 522 -17.00 14.60 6.81
C VAL A 522 -18.30 14.12 6.14
N GLU A 523 -18.60 14.61 4.94
CA GLU A 523 -19.79 14.19 4.20
C GLU A 523 -19.70 12.74 3.73
N GLN A 524 -18.54 12.29 3.25
CA GLN A 524 -18.30 10.88 2.92
C GLN A 524 -18.50 9.98 4.15
N ARG A 525 -17.96 10.38 5.31
CA ARG A 525 -18.13 9.64 6.57
C ARG A 525 -19.59 9.62 7.03
N ARG A 526 -20.36 10.68 6.80
CA ARG A 526 -21.80 10.71 7.10
C ARG A 526 -22.58 9.74 6.24
N ASN A 527 -22.30 9.67 4.94
CA ASN A 527 -22.94 8.70 4.05
C ASN A 527 -22.65 7.27 4.49
N LEU A 528 -21.39 6.96 4.82
CA LEU A 528 -21.03 5.64 5.34
C LEU A 528 -21.79 5.30 6.64
N ILE A 529 -21.99 6.27 7.54
CA ILE A 529 -22.79 6.06 8.76
C ILE A 529 -24.25 5.77 8.42
N ILE A 530 -24.80 6.37 7.37
CA ILE A 530 -26.17 6.09 6.90
C ILE A 530 -26.24 4.64 6.40
N ASP A 531 -25.33 4.24 5.51
CA ASP A 531 -25.29 2.89 4.95
C ASP A 531 -25.15 1.82 6.06
N LEU A 532 -24.26 2.05 7.03
CA LEU A 532 -24.08 1.14 8.17
C LEU A 532 -25.32 1.07 9.07
N ARG A 533 -26.09 2.15 9.19
CA ARG A 533 -27.34 2.15 9.95
C ARG A 533 -28.42 1.35 9.23
N GLU A 534 -28.48 1.42 7.91
CA GLU A 534 -29.38 0.60 7.09
C GLU A 534 -29.02 -0.88 7.23
N GLU A 535 -27.72 -1.24 7.14
CA GLU A 535 -27.27 -2.62 7.34
C GLU A 535 -27.59 -3.14 8.76
N ILE A 536 -27.42 -2.31 9.80
CA ILE A 536 -27.81 -2.66 11.18
C ILE A 536 -29.32 -2.88 11.27
N ALA A 537 -30.13 -2.05 10.61
CA ALA A 537 -31.59 -2.20 10.61
C ALA A 537 -32.01 -3.52 9.94
N GLU A 538 -31.41 -3.89 8.80
CA GLU A 538 -31.64 -5.17 8.14
C GLU A 538 -31.25 -6.35 9.03
N LYS A 539 -30.07 -6.30 9.67
CA LYS A 539 -29.62 -7.35 10.58
C LYS A 539 -30.52 -7.50 11.81
N ASN A 540 -31.03 -6.40 12.35
CA ASN A 540 -31.98 -6.44 13.45
C ASN A 540 -33.30 -7.11 13.04
N LEU A 541 -33.78 -6.88 11.81
CA LEU A 541 -34.97 -7.54 11.31
C LEU A 541 -34.78 -9.06 11.19
N ILE A 542 -33.59 -9.51 10.77
CA ILE A 542 -33.23 -10.94 10.76
C ILE A 542 -33.16 -11.51 12.19
N ILE A 543 -32.65 -10.75 13.15
CA ILE A 543 -32.62 -11.18 14.55
C ILE A 543 -34.04 -11.38 15.07
N ASP A 544 -34.95 -10.43 14.79
CA ASP A 544 -36.36 -10.54 15.18
C ASP A 544 -37.05 -11.76 14.53
N GLU A 545 -36.73 -12.05 13.25
CA GLU A 545 -37.22 -13.26 12.56
C GLU A 545 -36.70 -14.56 13.19
N LEU A 546 -35.45 -14.56 13.68
CA LEU A 546 -34.85 -15.72 14.34
C LEU A 546 -35.30 -15.90 15.79
N GLU A 547 -35.88 -14.87 16.42
CA GLU A 547 -36.41 -14.96 17.78
C GLU A 547 -37.68 -15.83 17.83
N GLN A 548 -38.51 -15.80 16.79
CA GLN A 548 -39.74 -16.64 16.68
C GLN A 548 -39.48 -18.15 16.78
N PRO A 549 -38.59 -18.78 15.97
CA PRO A 549 -38.30 -20.20 16.11
C PRO A 549 -37.57 -20.53 17.43
N ARG A 550 -36.98 -19.53 18.10
CA ARG A 550 -36.35 -19.73 19.42
C ARG A 550 -37.39 -19.93 20.51
N ASP A 551 -38.47 -19.15 20.49
CA ASP A 551 -39.62 -19.36 21.35
C ASP A 551 -40.28 -20.73 21.09
N GLU A 552 -40.34 -21.16 19.82
CA GLU A 552 -40.82 -22.50 19.47
C GLU A 552 -39.91 -23.60 20.05
N ILE A 553 -38.59 -23.45 19.98
CA ILE A 553 -37.63 -24.37 20.59
C ILE A 553 -37.85 -24.45 22.11
N ASP A 554 -38.02 -23.32 22.80
CA ASP A 554 -38.27 -23.29 24.24
C ASP A 554 -39.57 -24.04 24.61
N THR A 555 -40.63 -23.91 23.80
CA THR A 555 -41.86 -24.70 23.99
C THR A 555 -41.64 -26.19 23.78
N ILE A 556 -40.86 -26.57 22.77
CA ILE A 556 -40.52 -27.97 22.49
C ILE A 556 -39.66 -28.54 23.63
N GLU A 557 -38.71 -27.78 24.17
CA GLU A 557 -37.90 -28.19 25.31
C GLU A 557 -38.75 -28.42 26.57
N MET A 558 -39.72 -27.54 26.83
CA MET A 558 -40.70 -27.75 27.90
C MET A 558 -41.50 -29.05 27.70
N LEU A 559 -41.96 -29.32 26.47
CA LEU A 559 -42.68 -30.55 26.15
C LEU A 559 -41.79 -31.79 26.29
N ILE A 560 -40.53 -31.73 25.84
CA ILE A 560 -39.55 -32.82 26.00
C ILE A 560 -39.36 -33.10 27.49
N LYS A 561 -39.16 -32.07 28.31
CA LYS A 561 -39.00 -32.22 29.76
C LYS A 561 -40.23 -32.87 30.41
N GLU A 562 -41.43 -32.46 30.02
CA GLU A 562 -42.67 -33.09 30.48
C GLU A 562 -42.74 -34.56 30.06
N LYS A 563 -42.39 -34.88 28.80
CA LYS A 563 -42.33 -36.27 28.32
C LYS A 563 -41.28 -37.10 29.03
N ASP A 564 -40.12 -36.53 29.34
CA ASP A 564 -39.06 -37.20 30.10
C ASP A 564 -39.49 -37.50 31.54
N ASP A 565 -40.23 -36.58 32.17
CA ASP A 565 -40.81 -36.81 33.49
C ASP A 565 -41.86 -37.95 33.44
N ILE A 566 -42.71 -37.98 32.40
CA ILE A 566 -43.65 -39.09 32.15
C ILE A 566 -42.91 -40.40 31.90
N ILE A 567 -41.83 -40.40 31.11
CA ILE A 567 -41.01 -41.58 30.86
C ILE A 567 -40.41 -42.06 32.18
N ARG A 568 -39.87 -41.15 33.01
CA ARG A 568 -39.34 -41.49 34.35
C ARG A 568 -40.40 -42.15 35.24
N GLU A 569 -41.62 -41.61 35.25
CA GLU A 569 -42.78 -42.16 35.96
C GLU A 569 -43.13 -43.57 35.45
N LEU A 570 -43.25 -43.74 34.12
CA LEU A 570 -43.54 -45.03 33.49
C LEU A 570 -42.43 -46.06 33.73
N GLU A 571 -41.17 -45.66 33.66
CA GLU A 571 -40.04 -46.52 34.01
C GLU A 571 -40.07 -46.90 35.50
N ALA A 572 -40.47 -45.99 36.39
CA ALA A 572 -40.66 -46.30 37.81
C ALA A 572 -41.81 -47.31 38.01
N GLN A 573 -42.91 -47.17 37.27
CA GLN A 573 -44.00 -48.14 37.26
C GLN A 573 -43.55 -49.50 36.71
N ILE A 574 -42.77 -49.53 35.62
CA ILE A 574 -42.18 -50.75 35.06
C ILE A 574 -41.20 -51.37 36.05
N ARG A 575 -40.34 -50.58 36.71
CA ARG A 575 -39.45 -51.05 37.79
C ARG A 575 -40.25 -51.65 38.93
N ASN A 576 -41.32 -51.02 39.39
CA ASN A 576 -42.17 -51.53 40.47
C ASN A 576 -42.96 -52.78 40.06
N ARG A 577 -43.44 -52.86 38.81
CA ARG A 577 -44.03 -54.09 38.24
C ARG A 577 -42.99 -55.20 38.11
N SER A 578 -41.78 -54.85 37.68
CA SER A 578 -40.62 -55.73 37.60
C SER A 578 -40.19 -56.22 38.98
N ILE A 579 -40.28 -55.41 40.04
CA ILE A 579 -40.02 -55.82 41.43
C ILE A 579 -41.10 -56.81 41.90
N ARG A 580 -42.38 -56.60 41.54
CA ARG A 580 -43.45 -57.59 41.82
C ARG A 580 -43.25 -58.90 41.06
N THR A 581 -42.80 -58.87 39.81
CA THR A 581 -42.51 -60.09 39.03
C THR A 581 -41.13 -60.72 39.32
N LYS A 582 -40.17 -59.97 39.89
CA LYS A 582 -38.86 -60.46 40.33
C LYS A 582 -38.85 -61.11 41.71
N SER A 583 -39.95 -61.03 42.48
CA SER A 583 -40.08 -61.83 43.72
C SER A 583 -40.14 -63.35 43.47
N THR A 584 -40.27 -63.78 42.21
CA THR A 584 -40.32 -65.19 41.80
C THR A 584 -39.09 -65.68 41.03
N ILE A 585 -38.11 -64.82 40.72
CA ILE A 585 -36.90 -65.24 39.99
C ILE A 585 -35.67 -64.58 40.62
N LYS A 586 -35.12 -65.31 41.59
CA LYS A 586 -33.68 -65.56 41.82
C LYS A 586 -32.71 -64.64 41.07
N GLU A 587 -31.86 -63.92 41.81
CA GLU A 587 -30.52 -64.41 42.15
C GLU A 587 -29.58 -64.30 40.94
N THR A 588 -28.49 -63.55 41.10
CA THR A 588 -27.30 -63.39 40.23
C THR A 588 -27.17 -62.12 39.37
N ILE A 589 -26.02 -61.47 39.62
CA ILE A 589 -25.25 -60.53 38.78
C ILE A 589 -25.60 -59.04 38.93
N ARG A 590 -24.83 -58.41 39.82
CA ARG A 590 -24.67 -56.97 40.02
C ARG A 590 -23.32 -56.59 39.38
N VAL A 591 -23.32 -55.75 38.35
CA VAL A 591 -22.11 -55.17 37.76
C VAL A 591 -22.15 -53.68 38.06
N GLU A 592 -21.18 -53.23 38.86
CA GLU A 592 -20.94 -51.83 39.22
C GLU A 592 -20.03 -51.20 38.15
N SER A 593 -20.47 -50.09 37.55
CA SER A 593 -19.67 -49.28 36.63
C SER A 593 -18.88 -48.24 37.42
N SER A 594 -17.64 -48.57 37.76
CA SER A 594 -16.64 -47.67 38.34
C SER A 594 -16.07 -46.73 37.28
N SER A 595 -16.35 -45.43 37.39
CA SER A 595 -15.66 -44.38 36.64
C SER A 595 -14.24 -44.22 37.17
N SER A 596 -13.28 -44.83 36.47
CA SER A 596 -11.84 -44.75 36.77
C SER A 596 -11.27 -43.39 36.33
N GLY A 597 -11.48 -42.36 37.14
CA GLY A 597 -10.75 -41.10 37.04
C GLY A 597 -9.27 -41.31 37.39
N PHE A 598 -8.37 -40.81 36.55
CA PHE A 598 -6.93 -40.77 36.80
C PHE A 598 -6.66 -39.95 38.08
N THR A 599 -6.06 -40.58 39.09
CA THR A 599 -5.65 -39.93 40.34
C THR A 599 -4.12 -39.81 40.33
N PRO A 600 -3.55 -38.59 40.40
CA PRO A 600 -2.10 -38.41 40.41
C PRO A 600 -1.50 -38.96 41.71
N ASP A 601 -0.37 -39.68 41.61
CA ASP A 601 0.41 -40.00 42.80
C ASP A 601 1.18 -38.75 43.21
N SER A 602 0.85 -38.19 44.38
CA SER A 602 1.42 -36.94 44.92
C SER A 602 2.96 -36.92 45.09
N GLY A 603 3.65 -38.03 44.82
CA GLY A 603 5.12 -38.13 44.84
C GLY A 603 5.82 -38.06 43.48
N ASP A 604 5.09 -38.10 42.35
CA ASP A 604 5.68 -38.05 41.00
C ASP A 604 5.32 -36.74 40.29
N ASN A 605 6.31 -35.87 40.11
CA ASN A 605 6.11 -34.58 39.42
C ASN A 605 5.61 -34.77 37.97
N VAL A 606 5.92 -35.89 37.31
CA VAL A 606 5.42 -36.19 35.97
C VAL A 606 3.91 -36.40 36.00
N ASP A 607 3.39 -37.08 37.02
CA ASP A 607 1.95 -37.31 37.19
C ASP A 607 1.19 -36.02 37.49
N VAL A 608 1.74 -35.17 38.34
CA VAL A 608 1.14 -33.86 38.69
C VAL A 608 1.04 -33.00 37.43
N MET A 609 2.13 -32.85 36.69
CA MET A 609 2.13 -32.06 35.45
C MET A 609 1.20 -32.65 34.38
N LEU A 610 1.14 -33.98 34.26
CA LEU A 610 0.24 -34.63 33.32
C LEU A 610 -1.23 -34.47 33.74
N HIS A 611 -1.54 -34.51 35.04
CA HIS A 611 -2.88 -34.28 35.56
C HIS A 611 -3.36 -32.85 35.29
N ASP A 612 -2.53 -31.87 35.64
CA ASP A 612 -2.83 -30.44 35.40
C ASP A 612 -3.05 -30.17 33.92
N TYR A 613 -2.25 -30.81 33.06
CA TYR A 613 -2.40 -30.72 31.62
C TYR A 613 -3.73 -31.33 31.13
N ILE A 614 -4.11 -32.52 31.61
CA ILE A 614 -5.38 -33.17 31.25
C ILE A 614 -6.59 -32.36 31.75
N GLN A 615 -6.47 -31.69 32.89
CA GLN A 615 -7.56 -30.89 33.45
C GLN A 615 -7.74 -29.55 32.73
N GLY A 616 -6.63 -28.91 32.33
CA GLY A 616 -6.66 -27.62 31.62
C GLY A 616 -6.98 -27.74 30.14
N ALA A 617 -6.71 -28.90 29.54
CA ALA A 617 -6.85 -29.12 28.12
C ALA A 617 -8.08 -30.00 27.86
N GLU A 618 -9.10 -29.49 27.15
CA GLU A 618 -10.40 -30.15 26.90
C GLU A 618 -10.29 -31.36 25.94
N HIS A 619 -9.53 -32.38 26.33
CA HIS A 619 -9.22 -33.54 25.49
C HIS A 619 -10.01 -34.77 25.94
N SER A 620 -10.73 -35.38 25.00
CA SER A 620 -11.59 -36.56 25.26
C SER A 620 -10.85 -37.90 25.30
N ILE A 621 -9.51 -37.92 25.27
CA ILE A 621 -8.72 -39.15 25.14
C ILE A 621 -8.31 -39.66 26.52
N PRO A 622 -8.63 -40.92 26.87
CA PRO A 622 -8.37 -41.46 28.20
C PRO A 622 -6.88 -41.74 28.42
N PHE A 623 -6.38 -41.39 29.62
CA PHE A 623 -5.03 -41.70 30.09
C PHE A 623 -5.04 -42.76 31.19
N LYS A 624 -4.07 -43.68 31.20
CA LYS A 624 -3.87 -44.65 32.29
C LYS A 624 -2.39 -44.78 32.64
N LYS A 625 -2.04 -44.58 33.91
CA LYS A 625 -0.68 -44.77 34.42
C LYS A 625 -0.28 -46.25 34.35
N LEU A 626 0.90 -46.53 33.81
CA LEU A 626 1.53 -47.87 33.84
C LEU A 626 2.70 -47.95 34.84
N GLY A 627 3.24 -46.80 35.26
CA GLY A 627 4.33 -46.69 36.24
C GLY A 627 5.70 -46.41 35.61
N GLY A 628 6.61 -45.82 36.38
CA GLY A 628 7.98 -45.51 35.95
C GLY A 628 8.03 -44.61 34.72
N GLY A 629 7.23 -43.53 34.70
CA GLY A 629 7.10 -42.61 33.55
C GLY A 629 6.39 -43.18 32.33
N HIS A 630 5.82 -44.39 32.40
CA HIS A 630 5.03 -44.95 31.30
C HIS A 630 3.53 -44.73 31.50
N TYR A 631 2.85 -44.34 30.43
CA TYR A 631 1.41 -44.07 30.40
C TYR A 631 0.80 -44.72 29.15
N MET A 632 -0.50 -45.03 29.22
CA MET A 632 -1.32 -45.30 28.06
C MET A 632 -2.04 -44.01 27.67
N PHE A 633 -1.83 -43.57 26.44
CA PHE A 633 -2.57 -42.49 25.79
C PHE A 633 -3.49 -43.11 24.75
N GLY A 634 -4.79 -43.19 25.05
CA GLY A 634 -5.73 -43.95 24.22
C GLY A 634 -5.31 -45.41 24.10
N THR A 635 -4.88 -45.82 22.91
CA THR A 635 -4.42 -47.18 22.62
C THR A 635 -2.90 -47.33 22.58
N LYS A 636 -2.15 -46.23 22.72
CA LYS A 636 -0.70 -46.18 22.55
C LYS A 636 0.02 -46.08 23.90
N LYS A 637 1.04 -46.92 24.09
CA LYS A 637 1.96 -46.80 25.23
C LYS A 637 2.99 -45.71 24.96
N ILE A 638 3.07 -44.74 25.85
CA ILE A 638 4.00 -43.60 25.80
C ILE A 638 4.91 -43.59 27.02
N TYR A 639 6.06 -42.93 26.89
CA TYR A 639 6.98 -42.65 27.99
C TYR A 639 7.13 -41.14 28.13
N ALA A 640 6.75 -40.59 29.28
CA ALA A 640 6.84 -39.18 29.60
C ALA A 640 7.86 -38.93 30.70
N LYS A 641 8.57 -37.81 30.60
CA LYS A 641 9.49 -37.32 31.63
C LYS A 641 9.55 -35.79 31.60
N ILE A 642 10.09 -35.18 32.64
CA ILE A 642 10.33 -33.73 32.67
C ILE A 642 11.74 -33.43 32.15
N MET A 643 11.85 -32.51 31.19
CA MET A 643 13.11 -31.96 30.70
C MET A 643 13.05 -30.44 30.73
N ASN A 644 14.01 -29.81 31.41
CA ASN A 644 14.12 -28.35 31.53
C ASN A 644 12.80 -27.69 32.02
N GLY A 645 12.09 -28.36 32.93
CA GLY A 645 10.81 -27.88 33.46
C GLY A 645 9.59 -28.19 32.59
N ASN A 646 9.76 -28.76 31.40
CA ASN A 646 8.67 -29.07 30.48
C ASN A 646 8.39 -30.57 30.43
N LEU A 647 7.11 -30.95 30.33
CA LEU A 647 6.67 -32.33 30.16
C LEU A 647 6.90 -32.77 28.71
N VAL A 648 7.72 -33.79 28.50
CA VAL A 648 8.08 -34.30 27.18
C VAL A 648 7.81 -35.80 27.04
N VAL A 649 7.38 -36.21 25.85
CA VAL A 649 7.07 -37.59 25.47
C VAL A 649 8.12 -38.14 24.52
N LYS A 650 8.59 -39.38 24.74
CA LYS A 650 9.55 -40.05 23.86
C LYS A 650 8.88 -40.50 22.56
N VAL A 651 9.46 -40.09 21.43
CA VAL A 651 9.05 -40.48 20.07
C VAL A 651 10.21 -41.17 19.34
N GLY A 652 9.97 -41.70 18.13
CA GLY A 652 10.96 -42.49 17.37
C GLY A 652 12.26 -41.76 17.01
N GLY A 653 12.29 -40.42 17.10
CA GLY A 653 13.45 -39.58 16.80
C GLY A 653 13.93 -38.68 17.94
N GLY A 654 13.43 -38.85 19.17
CA GLY A 654 13.80 -37.98 20.29
C GLY A 654 12.69 -37.80 21.33
N PHE A 655 12.59 -36.59 21.87
CA PHE A 655 11.54 -36.17 22.79
C PHE A 655 10.78 -35.01 22.17
N MET A 656 9.46 -35.00 22.35
CA MET A 656 8.51 -34.00 21.84
C MET A 656 7.73 -33.41 23.03
N SER A 657 7.27 -32.17 22.97
CA SER A 657 6.42 -31.63 24.05
C SER A 657 5.09 -32.39 24.12
N ILE A 658 4.46 -32.44 25.29
CA ILE A 658 3.15 -33.10 25.44
C ILE A 658 2.07 -32.44 24.58
N GLU A 659 2.14 -31.12 24.38
CA GLU A 659 1.25 -30.33 23.53
C GLU A 659 1.33 -30.78 22.08
N GLU A 660 2.54 -30.74 21.51
CA GLU A 660 2.80 -31.12 20.12
C GLU A 660 2.48 -32.62 19.89
N PHE A 661 2.72 -33.45 20.90
CA PHE A 661 2.38 -34.88 20.83
C PHE A 661 0.86 -35.12 20.75
N ILE A 662 0.07 -34.37 21.51
CA ILE A 662 -1.39 -34.52 21.50
C ILE A 662 -1.97 -33.93 20.22
N GLU A 663 -1.46 -32.82 19.71
CA GLU A 663 -1.86 -32.27 18.42
C GLU A 663 -1.57 -33.25 17.27
N ALA A 664 -0.38 -33.87 17.26
CA ALA A 664 0.02 -34.78 16.20
C ALA A 664 -0.68 -36.15 16.24
N TYR A 665 -1.02 -36.67 17.43
CA TYR A 665 -1.55 -38.04 17.58
C TYR A 665 -2.97 -38.13 18.15
N GLY A 666 -3.52 -37.03 18.66
CA GLY A 666 -4.78 -37.01 19.40
C GLY A 666 -5.96 -37.51 18.58
N GLU A 667 -6.19 -36.94 17.40
CA GLU A 667 -7.31 -37.35 16.53
C GLU A 667 -7.22 -38.84 16.16
N SER A 668 -6.02 -39.31 15.79
CA SER A 668 -5.79 -40.70 15.40
C SER A 668 -6.03 -41.69 16.55
N GLU A 669 -5.71 -41.32 17.79
CA GLU A 669 -5.97 -42.16 18.96
C GLU A 669 -7.43 -42.11 19.39
N LEU A 670 -8.10 -40.95 19.26
CA LEU A 670 -9.52 -40.82 19.55
C LEU A 670 -10.37 -41.72 18.63
N GLU A 671 -10.02 -41.79 17.35
CA GLU A 671 -10.69 -42.67 16.39
C GLU A 671 -10.51 -44.15 16.73
N LYS A 672 -9.28 -44.56 17.10
CA LYS A 672 -8.99 -45.93 17.57
C LYS A 672 -9.77 -46.28 18.83
N VAL A 673 -9.89 -45.34 19.77
CA VAL A 673 -10.67 -45.51 21.01
C VAL A 673 -12.15 -45.69 20.69
N LYS A 674 -12.73 -44.86 19.81
CA LYS A 674 -14.12 -44.99 19.35
C LYS A 674 -14.36 -46.36 18.69
N ASN A 675 -13.44 -46.80 17.82
CA ASN A 675 -13.51 -48.09 17.15
C ASN A 675 -13.43 -49.28 18.12
N ARG A 676 -12.62 -49.20 19.19
CA ARG A 676 -12.58 -50.24 20.24
C ARG A 676 -13.84 -50.27 21.08
N ARG A 677 -14.37 -49.10 21.48
CA ARG A 677 -15.65 -48.99 22.21
C ARG A 677 -16.81 -49.56 21.41
N ALA A 678 -16.89 -49.26 20.11
CA ALA A 678 -17.92 -49.81 19.22
C ALA A 678 -17.87 -51.34 19.13
N LYS A 679 -16.69 -51.94 19.30
CA LYS A 679 -16.49 -53.41 19.31
C LYS A 679 -16.65 -54.04 20.71
N GLY A 680 -16.99 -53.26 21.74
CA GLY A 680 -17.10 -53.74 23.12
C GLY A 680 -15.77 -54.21 23.74
N LEU A 681 -14.64 -53.78 23.18
CA LEU A 681 -13.30 -54.13 23.67
C LEU A 681 -12.82 -53.09 24.68
N ASP A 682 -12.12 -53.53 25.74
CA ASP A 682 -11.45 -52.61 26.66
C ASP A 682 -10.40 -51.78 25.91
N ILE A 683 -10.41 -50.48 26.18
CA ILE A 683 -9.53 -49.48 25.58
C ILE A 683 -8.07 -49.77 25.95
N PHE A 684 -7.84 -50.29 27.16
CA PHE A 684 -6.51 -50.54 27.71
C PHE A 684 -6.05 -51.99 27.63
N ASP A 685 -6.90 -52.91 27.13
CA ASP A 685 -6.47 -54.30 26.95
C ASP A 685 -5.58 -54.41 25.71
N GLY A 686 -4.28 -54.43 26.01
CA GLY A 686 -3.19 -54.63 25.07
C GLY A 686 -2.68 -56.06 25.11
N SER A 687 -3.56 -57.07 25.07
CA SER A 687 -3.12 -58.42 24.73
C SER A 687 -2.66 -58.41 23.27
N SER A 688 -1.36 -58.16 23.07
CA SER A 688 -0.68 -58.29 21.79
C SER A 688 -0.93 -59.67 21.22
N ARG A 689 -1.79 -59.79 20.22
CA ARG A 689 -1.72 -60.89 19.26
C ARG A 689 -0.37 -60.75 18.57
N GLY A 690 0.57 -61.62 18.95
CA GLY A 690 1.92 -61.66 18.41
C GLY A 690 1.89 -61.69 16.89
N SER A 691 2.70 -60.82 16.27
CA SER A 691 2.99 -60.89 14.85
C SER A 691 3.58 -62.26 14.50
N PRO A 692 3.19 -62.87 13.36
CA PRO A 692 3.77 -64.12 12.90
C PRO A 692 5.26 -63.96 12.64
N LYS A 693 6.07 -64.85 13.22
CA LYS A 693 7.46 -65.04 12.81
C LYS A 693 7.50 -65.60 11.38
N GLY A 694 8.06 -64.82 10.46
CA GLY A 694 8.88 -65.26 9.34
C GLY A 694 8.18 -65.84 8.10
N ARG A 695 8.51 -65.26 6.93
CA ARG A 695 9.26 -65.94 5.86
C ARG A 695 9.57 -64.95 4.71
N TYR A 696 10.85 -64.95 4.33
CA TYR A 696 11.53 -64.23 3.25
C TYR A 696 11.77 -62.72 3.45
#